data_AF-F0ZU32-F1
#
_entry.id   AF-F0ZU32-F1
#
_cell.length_a   1.000
_cell.length_b   1.000
_cell.length_c   1.000
_cell.angle_alpha   90.00
_cell.angle_beta   90.00
_cell.angle_gamma   90.00
#
_symmetry.space_group_name_H-M   'P 1'
#
loop_
_entity.id
_entity.type
_entity.pdbx_description
1 polymer ?
#
loop_
_entity_poly.entity_id
_entity_poly.type
_entity_poly.pdbx_seq_one_letter_code
_entity_poly.pdbx_strand_id
1 'polypeptide(L)'
;MEELLLSLVYIPINEELRNSSNISDRLLYASWNSIWGVKFLRKKIYKMIFKSIHFNVVDLDKSRYDQFKDKSYIKTLKWYGDQIPNKNEFPPFLTNLYLHNFSKKLIFTLPNTIASLTFGDRFNQLIPPGTLPNSLKTLTFCTSFNKEFPPGALPNSLTTLTFGTNFNQVIKHGSLPNSLTSLTFGHRFNLGLLPGIFPNSLTTLTFGTDFDQEVLPGTLPDSLTSLTFGEDYNKLVSLGTLPNSLTSLTFGYYFIQVLPPGTLPDGLRTLTFGTKFNQEFPPGTLPDSLTTLTFGARFNKEFLPGILPNRITTLTFGDDFNRVVKPGTLPNSLTTLTFGHNFNQVVLPDSLPNNLTTLTFGTNFNREFLPGILPNRITTLTFSYGFNQEVKPGTLPDSLTTLTFGTKFNQEFPPGTLPDSLTTLTFGAEFNKEFLPGILPNRITTLTFGDDFNRVVKPGTLPNSLTTLTFGHNFNQVVPPGTLPNSLTTLTFGAIFNQVVPPGTLPDGLTTLTFGHDFNQVVPPGTLPNSLTTLTFGAVFNQVVPPGTLPNSITTLTFGLCFNQVVLPGTLPNSLTTLTLGRDFNQLVPPGTLPNRLTTLTLRDNFKQEFPPGTLPKILPTNNPTFKQLFPPDSLPNTNKVLTYKFFPVLNYDEMM
;
A
#
# COMPACT_ATOMS: atom_id res chain seq x y z
N MET A 1 -0.60 -24.00 -24.31
CA MET A 1 -1.99 -23.92 -23.75
C MET A 1 -2.51 -25.30 -23.36
N GLU A 2 -2.36 -26.34 -24.21
CA GLU A 2 -2.67 -27.73 -23.83
C GLU A 2 -1.73 -28.32 -22.75
N GLU A 3 -0.48 -27.85 -22.59
CA GLU A 3 0.43 -28.37 -21.54
C GLU A 3 0.26 -27.72 -20.15
N LEU A 4 -0.16 -26.45 -20.04
CA LEU A 4 -0.63 -25.90 -18.74
C LEU A 4 -1.90 -26.62 -18.27
N LEU A 5 -2.74 -27.02 -19.23
CA LEU A 5 -3.87 -27.92 -19.06
C LEU A 5 -3.47 -29.37 -18.74
N LEU A 6 -2.19 -29.76 -18.83
CA LEU A 6 -1.64 -31.09 -18.49
C LEU A 6 -0.88 -31.12 -17.15
N SER A 7 -0.57 -29.99 -16.54
CA SER A 7 0.16 -29.93 -15.24
C SER A 7 -0.78 -29.74 -14.04
N LEU A 8 -1.93 -29.09 -14.25
CA LEU A 8 -3.04 -29.12 -13.28
C LEU A 8 -3.75 -30.49 -13.25
N VAL A 9 -3.25 -31.45 -14.03
CA VAL A 9 -3.87 -32.75 -14.27
C VAL A 9 -3.64 -33.75 -13.15
N TYR A 10 -3.12 -33.34 -12.00
CA TYR A 10 -3.01 -34.20 -10.81
C TYR A 10 -3.28 -33.40 -9.54
N ILE A 11 -4.56 -33.11 -9.27
CA ILE A 11 -5.01 -32.87 -7.90
C ILE A 11 -5.57 -34.20 -7.42
N PRO A 12 -4.81 -35.01 -6.65
CA PRO A 12 -5.36 -36.20 -6.03
C PRO A 12 -6.39 -35.78 -4.99
N ILE A 13 -7.56 -36.42 -5.00
CA ILE A 13 -8.44 -36.38 -3.82
C ILE A 13 -7.73 -37.15 -2.69
N ASN A 14 -7.88 -36.67 -1.46
CA ASN A 14 -7.32 -37.35 -0.29
C ASN A 14 -7.81 -38.81 -0.24
N GLU A 15 -6.88 -39.77 -0.31
CA GLU A 15 -7.13 -41.22 -0.28
C GLU A 15 -7.87 -41.64 1.00
N GLU A 16 -7.80 -40.86 2.08
CA GLU A 16 -8.54 -41.11 3.32
C GLU A 16 -10.07 -41.11 3.10
N LEU A 17 -10.57 -40.36 2.11
CA LEU A 17 -12.00 -40.32 1.77
C LEU A 17 -12.50 -41.63 1.14
N ARG A 18 -11.59 -42.46 0.62
CA ARG A 18 -11.91 -43.80 0.08
C ARG A 18 -12.48 -44.73 1.14
N ASN A 19 -11.98 -44.60 2.37
CA ASN A 19 -12.30 -45.46 3.50
C ASN A 19 -13.09 -44.71 4.61
N SER A 20 -13.57 -43.50 4.33
CA SER A 20 -14.39 -42.73 5.27
C SER A 20 -15.59 -43.55 5.74
N SER A 21 -15.90 -43.50 7.03
CA SER A 21 -17.11 -44.11 7.59
C SER A 21 -18.38 -43.43 7.09
N ASN A 22 -18.28 -42.19 6.58
CA ASN A 22 -19.37 -41.46 5.96
C ASN A 22 -19.57 -41.92 4.50
N ILE A 23 -20.79 -42.34 4.18
CA ILE A 23 -21.13 -42.86 2.84
C ILE A 23 -21.10 -41.77 1.76
N SER A 24 -21.39 -40.51 2.11
CA SER A 24 -21.30 -39.37 1.20
C SER A 24 -19.87 -39.09 0.74
N ASP A 25 -18.89 -39.26 1.63
CA ASP A 25 -17.47 -39.08 1.32
C ASP A 25 -16.94 -40.18 0.40
N ARG A 26 -17.35 -41.44 0.64
CA ARG A 26 -17.01 -42.56 -0.24
C ARG A 26 -17.67 -42.42 -1.61
N LEU A 27 -18.91 -41.93 -1.66
CA LEU A 27 -19.60 -41.61 -2.92
C LEU A 27 -18.93 -40.44 -3.65
N LEU A 28 -18.47 -39.40 -2.94
CA LEU A 28 -17.71 -38.30 -3.53
C LEU A 28 -16.37 -38.80 -4.09
N TYR A 29 -15.64 -39.62 -3.34
CA TYR A 29 -14.39 -40.24 -3.76
C TYR A 29 -14.58 -41.11 -5.01
N ALA A 30 -15.58 -42.00 -5.00
CA ALA A 30 -15.90 -42.87 -6.13
C ALA A 30 -16.37 -42.07 -7.35
N SER A 31 -17.29 -41.12 -7.17
CA SER A 31 -17.82 -40.27 -8.25
C SER A 31 -16.73 -39.40 -8.86
N TRP A 32 -15.87 -38.79 -8.04
CA TRP A 32 -14.76 -37.98 -8.50
C TRP A 32 -13.76 -38.84 -9.28
N ASN A 33 -13.34 -39.99 -8.74
CA ASN A 33 -12.42 -40.89 -9.47
C ASN A 33 -13.01 -41.45 -10.77
N SER A 34 -14.31 -41.75 -10.81
CA SER A 34 -15.01 -42.16 -12.04
C SER A 34 -15.11 -41.03 -13.08
N ILE A 35 -15.38 -39.79 -12.66
CA ILE A 35 -15.40 -38.62 -13.56
C ILE A 35 -13.99 -38.28 -14.07
N TRP A 36 -12.99 -38.45 -13.21
CA TRP A 36 -11.62 -38.02 -13.46
C TRP A 36 -10.78 -39.07 -14.22
N GLY A 37 -11.18 -40.34 -14.19
CA GLY A 37 -10.69 -41.39 -15.10
C GLY A 37 -11.12 -41.20 -16.56
N VAL A 38 -12.11 -40.36 -16.84
CA VAL A 38 -12.60 -40.09 -18.20
C VAL A 38 -11.95 -38.81 -18.76
N LYS A 39 -10.88 -38.98 -19.54
CA LYS A 39 -10.06 -37.90 -20.16
C LYS A 39 -10.89 -36.81 -20.85
N PHE A 40 -12.03 -37.17 -21.45
CA PHE A 40 -12.96 -36.25 -22.10
C PHE A 40 -13.69 -35.31 -21.11
N LEU A 41 -14.30 -35.87 -20.05
CA LEU A 41 -15.03 -35.12 -19.02
C LEU A 41 -14.09 -34.14 -18.31
N ARG A 42 -12.89 -34.61 -18.01
CA ARG A 42 -11.80 -33.81 -17.49
C ARG A 42 -11.48 -32.60 -18.36
N LYS A 43 -11.18 -32.80 -19.66
CA LYS A 43 -10.87 -31.69 -20.59
C LYS A 43 -12.04 -30.69 -20.67
N LYS A 44 -13.29 -31.17 -20.59
CA LYS A 44 -14.49 -30.33 -20.54
C LYS A 44 -14.58 -29.50 -19.26
N ILE A 45 -14.35 -30.09 -18.09
CA ILE A 45 -14.35 -29.39 -16.79
C ILE A 45 -13.27 -28.30 -16.77
N TYR A 46 -12.03 -28.61 -17.17
CA TYR A 46 -10.97 -27.60 -17.23
C TYR A 46 -11.30 -26.45 -18.17
N LYS A 47 -11.87 -26.75 -19.35
CA LYS A 47 -12.31 -25.71 -20.28
C LYS A 47 -13.37 -24.81 -19.63
N MET A 48 -14.30 -25.36 -18.85
CA MET A 48 -15.30 -24.59 -18.12
C MET A 48 -14.68 -23.74 -17.01
N ILE A 49 -13.75 -24.29 -16.22
CA ILE A 49 -13.02 -23.56 -15.18
C ILE A 49 -12.22 -22.41 -15.78
N PHE A 50 -11.46 -22.67 -16.86
CA PHE A 50 -10.70 -21.66 -17.56
C PHE A 50 -11.60 -20.52 -18.07
N LYS A 51 -12.72 -20.85 -18.70
CA LYS A 51 -13.71 -19.84 -19.14
C LYS A 51 -14.28 -19.05 -17.97
N SER A 52 -14.59 -19.71 -16.85
CA SER A 52 -15.06 -19.06 -15.62
C SER A 52 -14.04 -18.07 -15.07
N ILE A 53 -12.75 -18.41 -15.07
CA ILE A 53 -11.68 -17.51 -14.62
C ILE A 53 -11.49 -16.35 -15.61
N HIS A 54 -11.40 -16.67 -16.91
CA HIS A 54 -11.03 -15.70 -17.94
C HIS A 54 -12.15 -14.70 -18.27
N PHE A 55 -13.40 -15.15 -18.25
CA PHE A 55 -14.58 -14.33 -18.58
C PHE A 55 -15.38 -13.91 -17.35
N ASN A 56 -14.82 -14.08 -16.15
CA ASN A 56 -15.46 -13.71 -14.89
C ASN A 56 -15.90 -12.24 -14.86
N VAL A 57 -15.02 -11.37 -15.36
CA VAL A 57 -15.18 -9.92 -15.45
C VAL A 57 -15.02 -9.52 -16.90
N VAL A 58 -16.02 -8.84 -17.46
CA VAL A 58 -15.98 -8.39 -18.85
C VAL A 58 -16.50 -6.97 -19.01
N ASP A 59 -15.92 -6.26 -19.97
CA ASP A 59 -16.26 -4.89 -20.33
C ASP A 59 -16.88 -4.89 -21.73
N LEU A 60 -18.20 -4.72 -21.83
CA LEU A 60 -18.96 -4.94 -23.05
C LEU A 60 -19.95 -3.81 -23.33
N ASP A 61 -20.15 -3.51 -24.60
CA ASP A 61 -21.31 -2.76 -25.11
C ASP A 61 -22.29 -3.75 -25.78
N LYS A 62 -23.42 -3.26 -26.29
CA LYS A 62 -24.44 -4.11 -26.93
C LYS A 62 -23.89 -4.96 -28.08
N SER A 63 -23.10 -4.36 -28.98
CA SER A 63 -22.58 -5.05 -30.17
C SER A 63 -21.66 -6.20 -29.78
N ARG A 64 -20.71 -5.93 -28.87
CA ARG A 64 -19.79 -6.95 -28.36
C ARG A 64 -20.50 -7.99 -27.52
N TYR A 65 -21.51 -7.58 -26.75
CA TYR A 65 -22.31 -8.50 -25.95
C TYR A 65 -23.07 -9.49 -26.83
N ASP A 66 -23.71 -9.05 -27.92
CA ASP A 66 -24.48 -9.92 -28.80
C ASP A 66 -23.63 -11.01 -29.44
N GLN A 67 -22.38 -10.69 -29.78
CA GLN A 67 -21.42 -11.62 -30.36
C GLN A 67 -20.72 -12.52 -29.32
N PHE A 68 -20.85 -12.19 -28.03
CA PHE A 68 -20.15 -12.91 -26.96
C PHE A 68 -20.80 -14.27 -26.71
N LYS A 69 -20.07 -15.37 -26.99
CA LYS A 69 -20.61 -16.73 -26.90
C LYS A 69 -20.64 -17.29 -25.47
N ASP A 70 -19.74 -16.82 -24.60
CA ASP A 70 -19.48 -17.39 -23.28
C ASP A 70 -20.16 -16.59 -22.14
N LYS A 71 -21.34 -16.04 -22.40
CA LYS A 71 -22.09 -15.18 -21.46
C LYS A 71 -22.32 -15.85 -20.10
N SER A 72 -22.55 -17.16 -20.09
CA SER A 72 -22.84 -17.94 -18.87
C SER A 72 -21.72 -17.92 -17.84
N TYR A 73 -20.51 -17.48 -18.18
CA TYR A 73 -19.37 -17.43 -17.25
C TYR A 73 -19.17 -16.04 -16.62
N ILE A 74 -19.94 -15.03 -17.05
CA ILE A 74 -19.82 -13.66 -16.56
C ILE A 74 -20.46 -13.55 -15.17
N LYS A 75 -19.66 -13.14 -14.17
CA LYS A 75 -20.17 -12.74 -12.85
C LYS A 75 -20.16 -11.23 -12.64
N THR A 76 -19.27 -10.52 -13.33
CA THR A 76 -19.18 -9.07 -13.31
C THR A 76 -19.24 -8.53 -14.73
N LEU A 77 -20.23 -7.68 -14.99
CA LEU A 77 -20.42 -7.04 -16.28
C LEU A 77 -20.27 -5.54 -16.12
N LYS A 78 -19.30 -4.95 -16.82
CA LYS A 78 -19.25 -3.51 -17.03
C LYS A 78 -19.84 -3.18 -18.39
N TRP A 79 -20.97 -2.50 -18.35
CA TRP A 79 -21.80 -2.20 -19.50
C TRP A 79 -21.54 -0.78 -20.00
N TYR A 80 -21.31 -0.65 -21.31
CA TYR A 80 -21.14 0.62 -21.98
C TYR A 80 -22.29 0.89 -22.94
N GLY A 81 -23.06 1.94 -22.65
CA GLY A 81 -24.16 2.43 -23.48
C GLY A 81 -25.54 2.27 -22.85
N ASP A 82 -26.55 2.79 -23.54
CA ASP A 82 -27.93 2.88 -23.04
C ASP A 82 -28.78 1.62 -23.30
N GLN A 83 -28.40 0.81 -24.29
CA GLN A 83 -29.19 -0.35 -24.72
C GLN A 83 -28.88 -1.59 -23.88
N ILE A 84 -29.42 -1.68 -22.66
CA ILE A 84 -29.19 -2.84 -21.79
C ILE A 84 -29.89 -4.12 -22.32
N PRO A 85 -29.35 -5.32 -22.04
CA PRO A 85 -29.99 -6.59 -22.42
C PRO A 85 -31.39 -6.72 -21.82
N ASN A 86 -32.26 -7.48 -22.48
CA ASN A 86 -33.56 -7.82 -21.89
C ASN A 86 -33.37 -8.64 -20.61
N LYS A 87 -34.37 -8.65 -19.72
CA LYS A 87 -34.31 -9.39 -18.43
C LYS A 87 -33.82 -10.84 -18.56
N ASN A 88 -34.22 -11.55 -19.61
CA ASN A 88 -33.87 -12.96 -19.84
C ASN A 88 -32.54 -13.17 -20.58
N GLU A 89 -31.88 -12.09 -21.02
CA GLU A 89 -30.62 -12.14 -21.77
C GLU A 89 -29.40 -11.88 -20.88
N PHE A 90 -29.60 -11.47 -19.63
CA PHE A 90 -28.50 -11.30 -18.68
C PHE A 90 -27.83 -12.63 -18.33
N PRO A 91 -26.53 -12.62 -17.99
CA PRO A 91 -25.85 -13.82 -17.55
C PRO A 91 -26.50 -14.42 -16.29
N PRO A 92 -26.69 -15.76 -16.23
CA PRO A 92 -27.38 -16.43 -15.12
C PRO A 92 -26.63 -16.36 -13.78
N PHE A 93 -25.32 -16.04 -13.78
CA PHE A 93 -24.52 -15.89 -12.56
C PHE A 93 -24.01 -14.46 -12.36
N LEU A 94 -24.64 -13.47 -13.03
CA LEU A 94 -24.28 -12.07 -12.89
C LEU A 94 -24.58 -11.59 -11.48
N THR A 95 -23.55 -11.18 -10.75
CA THR A 95 -23.62 -10.66 -9.38
C THR A 95 -23.30 -9.18 -9.29
N ASN A 96 -22.41 -8.67 -10.16
CA ASN A 96 -22.01 -7.26 -10.18
C ASN A 96 -22.30 -6.64 -11.54
N LEU A 97 -23.06 -5.54 -11.56
CA LEU A 97 -23.38 -4.81 -12.77
C LEU A 97 -22.92 -3.35 -12.63
N TYR A 98 -22.07 -2.91 -13.56
CA TYR A 98 -21.61 -1.52 -13.66
C TYR A 98 -22.17 -0.92 -14.95
N LEU A 99 -22.89 0.19 -14.87
CA LEU A 99 -23.57 0.83 -16.00
C LEU A 99 -22.90 2.16 -16.36
N HIS A 100 -21.76 2.15 -17.05
CA HIS A 100 -20.90 3.34 -17.23
C HIS A 100 -21.59 4.54 -17.91
N ASN A 101 -22.15 4.33 -19.10
CA ASN A 101 -22.74 5.40 -19.92
C ASN A 101 -24.27 5.32 -19.99
N PHE A 102 -24.89 4.67 -19.01
CA PHE A 102 -26.34 4.49 -18.98
C PHE A 102 -27.04 5.76 -18.47
N SER A 103 -27.98 6.28 -19.24
CA SER A 103 -28.68 7.54 -19.00
C SER A 103 -30.21 7.40 -19.04
N LYS A 104 -30.72 6.23 -19.46
CA LYS A 104 -32.14 5.95 -19.66
C LYS A 104 -32.83 5.49 -18.38
N LYS A 105 -34.17 5.55 -18.38
CA LYS A 105 -35.00 5.03 -17.28
C LYS A 105 -34.94 3.51 -17.26
N LEU A 106 -34.86 2.91 -16.07
CA LEU A 106 -35.09 1.48 -15.91
C LEU A 106 -36.58 1.18 -16.12
N ILE A 107 -36.89 0.36 -17.13
CA ILE A 107 -38.27 0.02 -17.52
C ILE A 107 -38.69 -1.40 -17.12
N PHE A 108 -37.75 -2.21 -16.60
CA PHE A 108 -38.01 -3.56 -16.10
C PHE A 108 -37.15 -3.84 -14.86
N THR A 109 -37.53 -4.86 -14.09
CA THR A 109 -36.76 -5.33 -12.93
C THR A 109 -35.49 -6.04 -13.38
N LEU A 110 -34.33 -5.55 -12.94
CA LEU A 110 -33.05 -6.23 -13.17
C LEU A 110 -33.04 -7.66 -12.55
N PRO A 111 -32.18 -8.57 -13.02
CA PRO A 111 -32.12 -9.94 -12.50
C PRO A 111 -31.84 -10.03 -10.99
N ASN A 112 -32.56 -10.91 -10.29
CA ASN A 112 -32.38 -11.22 -8.86
C ASN A 112 -31.08 -11.99 -8.53
N THR A 113 -30.16 -12.10 -9.49
CA THR A 113 -28.80 -12.60 -9.26
C THR A 113 -27.85 -11.46 -8.87
N ILE A 114 -28.20 -10.22 -9.20
CA ILE A 114 -27.36 -9.04 -9.00
C ILE A 114 -27.35 -8.65 -7.52
N ALA A 115 -26.18 -8.68 -6.91
CA ALA A 115 -25.93 -8.25 -5.53
C ALA A 115 -25.32 -6.85 -5.45
N SER A 116 -24.63 -6.38 -6.50
CA SER A 116 -24.04 -5.04 -6.55
C SER A 116 -24.39 -4.34 -7.86
N LEU A 117 -24.86 -3.10 -7.77
CA LEU A 117 -25.18 -2.24 -8.90
C LEU A 117 -24.48 -0.89 -8.74
N THR A 118 -23.73 -0.49 -9.76
CA THR A 118 -23.13 0.84 -9.84
C THR A 118 -23.61 1.53 -11.11
N PHE A 119 -24.19 2.70 -10.96
CA PHE A 119 -24.46 3.58 -12.09
C PHE A 119 -23.21 4.42 -12.39
N GLY A 120 -22.88 4.58 -13.67
CA GLY A 120 -21.85 5.51 -14.14
C GLY A 120 -22.42 6.89 -14.48
N ASP A 121 -21.52 7.82 -14.83
CA ASP A 121 -21.65 9.28 -14.66
C ASP A 121 -22.88 9.96 -15.27
N ARG A 122 -23.67 9.30 -16.12
CA ARG A 122 -24.79 9.91 -16.85
C ARG A 122 -26.18 9.56 -16.32
N PHE A 123 -26.30 8.60 -15.39
CA PHE A 123 -27.62 8.19 -14.90
C PHE A 123 -28.25 9.26 -14.00
N ASN A 124 -29.36 9.86 -14.44
CA ASN A 124 -30.08 10.87 -13.67
C ASN A 124 -31.61 10.76 -13.86
N GLN A 125 -32.13 9.53 -13.72
CA GLN A 125 -33.54 9.21 -13.89
C GLN A 125 -34.15 8.75 -12.56
N LEU A 126 -35.47 8.91 -12.42
CA LEU A 126 -36.20 8.34 -11.28
C LEU A 126 -36.05 6.81 -11.27
N ILE A 127 -35.99 6.23 -10.07
CA ILE A 127 -36.04 4.78 -9.85
C ILE A 127 -37.44 4.43 -9.35
N PRO A 128 -38.30 3.84 -10.19
CA PRO A 128 -39.60 3.37 -9.76
C PRO A 128 -39.48 2.16 -8.82
N PRO A 129 -40.41 2.00 -7.86
CA PRO A 129 -40.54 0.78 -7.07
C PRO A 129 -40.55 -0.48 -7.94
N GLY A 130 -39.82 -1.51 -7.50
CA GLY A 130 -39.73 -2.81 -8.18
C GLY A 130 -38.79 -2.87 -9.39
N THR A 131 -38.05 -1.81 -9.73
CA THR A 131 -37.05 -1.85 -10.83
C THR A 131 -35.69 -2.40 -10.39
N LEU A 132 -35.32 -2.21 -9.12
CA LEU A 132 -34.13 -2.79 -8.52
C LEU A 132 -34.40 -4.24 -8.05
N PRO A 133 -33.42 -5.16 -8.15
CA PRO A 133 -33.63 -6.55 -7.79
C PRO A 133 -33.64 -6.74 -6.28
N ASN A 134 -34.42 -7.72 -5.80
CA ASN A 134 -34.54 -8.02 -4.37
C ASN A 134 -33.28 -8.69 -3.77
N SER A 135 -32.30 -9.05 -4.58
CA SER A 135 -30.99 -9.55 -4.15
C SER A 135 -29.96 -8.45 -3.90
N LEU A 136 -30.26 -7.20 -4.26
CA LEU A 136 -29.29 -6.11 -4.27
C LEU A 136 -28.83 -5.76 -2.85
N LYS A 137 -27.52 -5.86 -2.58
CA LYS A 137 -26.87 -5.52 -1.32
C LYS A 137 -26.18 -4.16 -1.37
N THR A 138 -25.58 -3.82 -2.50
CA THR A 138 -24.84 -2.57 -2.68
C THR A 138 -25.38 -1.79 -3.87
N LEU A 139 -25.63 -0.50 -3.65
CA LEU A 139 -26.06 0.44 -4.68
C LEU A 139 -25.18 1.69 -4.63
N THR A 140 -24.54 2.00 -5.75
CA THR A 140 -23.73 3.22 -5.91
C THR A 140 -24.32 4.05 -7.04
N PHE A 141 -24.71 5.28 -6.72
CA PHE A 141 -25.11 6.28 -7.69
C PHE A 141 -23.92 7.06 -8.21
N CYS A 142 -24.05 7.54 -9.44
CA CYS A 142 -23.02 8.28 -10.12
C CYS A 142 -23.01 9.76 -9.74
N THR A 143 -21.95 10.44 -10.17
CA THR A 143 -21.72 11.89 -10.01
C THR A 143 -22.95 12.74 -10.36
N SER A 144 -23.66 12.42 -11.43
CA SER A 144 -24.78 13.24 -11.94
C SER A 144 -26.15 12.92 -11.35
N PHE A 145 -26.30 11.84 -10.58
CA PHE A 145 -27.59 11.43 -10.05
C PHE A 145 -28.11 12.45 -9.03
N ASN A 146 -29.26 13.05 -9.31
CA ASN A 146 -29.91 14.03 -8.45
C ASN A 146 -31.43 13.95 -8.59
N LYS A 147 -32.00 12.77 -8.32
CA LYS A 147 -33.44 12.51 -8.34
C LYS A 147 -33.91 11.97 -7.00
N GLU A 148 -35.12 12.36 -6.61
CA GLU A 148 -35.79 11.78 -5.46
C GLU A 148 -36.12 10.30 -5.70
N PHE A 149 -36.32 9.56 -4.61
CA PHE A 149 -36.79 8.17 -4.67
C PHE A 149 -37.96 7.98 -3.69
N PRO A 150 -39.11 7.45 -4.16
CA PRO A 150 -40.26 7.21 -3.30
C PRO A 150 -40.00 6.02 -2.36
N PRO A 151 -40.78 5.91 -1.26
CA PRO A 151 -40.82 4.69 -0.45
C PRO A 151 -41.02 3.44 -1.30
N GLY A 152 -40.21 2.39 -1.04
CA GLY A 152 -40.22 1.14 -1.80
C GLY A 152 -39.41 1.15 -3.11
N ALA A 153 -38.75 2.26 -3.48
CA ALA A 153 -37.83 2.30 -4.62
C ALA A 153 -36.55 1.47 -4.38
N LEU A 154 -36.05 1.49 -3.14
CA LEU A 154 -34.87 0.74 -2.71
C LEU A 154 -35.31 -0.62 -2.12
N PRO A 155 -34.64 -1.74 -2.48
CA PRO A 155 -35.02 -3.06 -2.00
C PRO A 155 -34.63 -3.28 -0.53
N ASN A 156 -35.45 -4.05 0.20
CA ASN A 156 -35.23 -4.41 1.62
C ASN A 156 -34.01 -5.32 1.89
N SER A 157 -33.27 -5.68 0.85
CA SER A 157 -32.00 -6.42 0.99
C SER A 157 -30.79 -5.50 0.99
N LEU A 158 -30.94 -4.22 0.64
CA LEU A 158 -29.87 -3.25 0.47
C LEU A 158 -29.23 -2.92 1.81
N THR A 159 -27.92 -3.14 1.90
CA THR A 159 -27.12 -2.88 3.11
C THR A 159 -26.22 -1.65 2.94
N THR A 160 -25.79 -1.36 1.71
CA THR A 160 -24.88 -0.25 1.43
C THR A 160 -25.44 0.65 0.33
N LEU A 161 -25.54 1.94 0.62
CA LEU A 161 -25.98 2.97 -0.32
C LEU A 161 -24.97 4.11 -0.38
N THR A 162 -24.50 4.41 -1.58
CA THR A 162 -23.58 5.53 -1.83
C THR A 162 -24.17 6.45 -2.88
N PHE A 163 -24.30 7.74 -2.55
CA PHE A 163 -24.67 8.78 -3.49
C PHE A 163 -23.43 9.41 -4.13
N GLY A 164 -23.56 9.76 -5.42
CA GLY A 164 -22.54 10.53 -6.12
C GLY A 164 -22.67 12.04 -5.85
N THR A 165 -21.67 12.79 -6.33
CA THR A 165 -21.44 14.22 -6.07
C THR A 165 -22.68 15.10 -6.06
N ASN A 166 -23.56 15.00 -7.06
CA ASN A 166 -24.65 15.97 -7.26
C ASN A 166 -25.95 15.66 -6.51
N PHE A 167 -26.04 14.55 -5.79
CA PHE A 167 -27.28 14.20 -5.09
C PHE A 167 -27.60 15.23 -4.00
N ASN A 168 -28.71 15.95 -4.17
CA ASN A 168 -29.17 16.95 -3.21
C ASN A 168 -30.71 17.01 -3.22
N GLN A 169 -31.34 15.88 -2.86
CA GLN A 169 -32.80 15.74 -2.81
C GLN A 169 -33.25 15.36 -1.40
N VAL A 170 -34.48 15.74 -1.06
CA VAL A 170 -35.09 15.41 0.24
C VAL A 170 -35.22 13.89 0.37
N ILE A 171 -34.72 13.35 1.47
CA ILE A 171 -34.99 11.96 1.87
C ILE A 171 -36.35 11.93 2.55
N LYS A 172 -37.31 11.18 1.98
CA LYS A 172 -38.66 11.03 2.56
C LYS A 172 -38.66 9.89 3.59
N HIS A 173 -39.51 10.01 4.60
CA HIS A 173 -39.69 8.97 5.61
C HIS A 173 -40.08 7.63 4.95
N GLY A 174 -39.39 6.54 5.31
CA GLY A 174 -39.58 5.22 4.71
C GLY A 174 -38.95 5.01 3.33
N SER A 175 -38.21 5.99 2.78
CA SER A 175 -37.49 5.82 1.52
C SER A 175 -36.20 5.00 1.66
N LEU A 176 -35.58 4.98 2.84
CA LEU A 176 -34.41 4.15 3.15
C LEU A 176 -34.86 2.79 3.73
N PRO A 177 -34.32 1.66 3.26
CA PRO A 177 -34.75 0.34 3.72
C PRO A 177 -34.20 -0.01 5.11
N ASN A 178 -34.96 -0.76 5.90
CA ASN A 178 -34.60 -1.19 7.26
C ASN A 178 -33.41 -2.17 7.36
N SER A 179 -32.85 -2.58 6.22
CA SER A 179 -31.62 -3.39 6.13
C SER A 179 -30.35 -2.56 5.97
N LEU A 180 -30.48 -1.25 5.75
CA LEU A 180 -29.35 -0.39 5.40
C LEU A 180 -28.42 -0.21 6.60
N THR A 181 -27.16 -0.62 6.46
CA THR A 181 -26.13 -0.54 7.50
C THR A 181 -25.11 0.55 7.22
N SER A 182 -24.89 0.91 5.95
CA SER A 182 -23.95 1.94 5.54
C SER A 182 -24.56 2.91 4.53
N LEU A 183 -24.45 4.21 4.83
CA LEU A 183 -24.93 5.30 3.99
C LEU A 183 -23.83 6.34 3.79
N THR A 184 -23.53 6.66 2.54
CA THR A 184 -22.59 7.73 2.17
C THR A 184 -23.29 8.72 1.25
N PHE A 185 -23.33 9.99 1.66
CA PHE A 185 -23.79 11.09 0.82
C PHE A 185 -22.68 11.62 -0.08
N GLY A 186 -23.07 12.14 -1.25
CA GLY A 186 -22.14 12.83 -2.15
C GLY A 186 -21.91 14.28 -1.74
N HIS A 187 -20.92 14.92 -2.38
CA HIS A 187 -20.43 16.24 -2.02
C HIS A 187 -21.50 17.32 -1.83
N ARG A 188 -22.50 17.41 -2.72
CA ARG A 188 -23.50 18.51 -2.73
C ARG A 188 -24.70 18.32 -1.82
N PHE A 189 -24.80 17.21 -1.09
CA PHE A 189 -25.96 16.98 -0.22
C PHE A 189 -25.93 17.97 0.96
N ASN A 190 -26.91 18.87 1.02
CA ASN A 190 -26.97 19.91 2.05
C ASN A 190 -28.43 20.26 2.42
N LEU A 191 -29.25 19.23 2.62
CA LEU A 191 -30.65 19.40 3.04
C LEU A 191 -30.84 18.93 4.48
N GLY A 192 -31.75 19.60 5.19
CA GLY A 192 -32.09 19.27 6.57
C GLY A 192 -32.65 17.86 6.70
N LEU A 193 -32.32 17.21 7.81
CA LEU A 193 -32.70 15.83 8.10
C LEU A 193 -33.66 15.79 9.29
N LEU A 194 -34.85 15.25 9.07
CA LEU A 194 -35.87 15.11 10.11
C LEU A 194 -35.58 13.91 11.04
N PRO A 195 -36.00 13.97 12.32
CA PRO A 195 -35.96 12.82 13.22
C PRO A 195 -36.63 11.58 12.64
N GLY A 196 -36.04 10.40 12.87
CA GLY A 196 -36.55 9.12 12.38
C GLY A 196 -36.36 8.84 10.89
N ILE A 197 -35.58 9.66 10.16
CA ILE A 197 -35.35 9.45 8.72
C ILE A 197 -34.43 8.28 8.39
N PHE A 198 -33.50 7.97 9.29
CA PHE A 198 -32.55 6.87 9.13
C PHE A 198 -33.10 5.58 9.77
N PRO A 199 -32.85 4.41 9.16
CA PRO A 199 -33.27 3.14 9.73
C PRO A 199 -32.41 2.76 10.95
N ASN A 200 -33.01 2.05 11.91
CA ASN A 200 -32.35 1.55 13.14
C ASN A 200 -31.30 0.44 12.89
N SER A 201 -31.05 0.08 11.63
CA SER A 201 -29.97 -0.82 11.23
C SER A 201 -28.69 -0.07 10.86
N LEU A 202 -28.74 1.26 10.70
CA LEU A 202 -27.64 2.06 10.17
C LEU A 202 -26.51 2.15 11.19
N THR A 203 -25.33 1.66 10.84
CA THR A 203 -24.15 1.66 11.70
C THR A 203 -23.09 2.66 11.24
N THR A 204 -23.04 2.97 9.95
CA THR A 204 -22.07 3.92 9.37
C THR A 204 -22.78 5.00 8.55
N LEU A 205 -22.47 6.25 8.85
CA LEU A 205 -22.99 7.42 8.14
C LEU A 205 -21.85 8.38 7.78
N THR A 206 -21.75 8.72 6.49
CA THR A 206 -20.78 9.68 5.97
C THR A 206 -21.49 10.78 5.20
N PHE A 207 -21.28 12.03 5.61
CA PHE A 207 -21.74 13.21 4.89
C PHE A 207 -20.69 13.67 3.86
N GLY A 208 -21.17 14.26 2.76
CA GLY A 208 -20.31 14.88 1.75
C GLY A 208 -19.90 16.30 2.12
N THR A 209 -18.96 16.86 1.34
CA THR A 209 -18.31 18.18 1.52
C THR A 209 -19.25 19.29 1.98
N ASP A 210 -20.35 19.53 1.26
CA ASP A 210 -21.18 20.74 1.41
C ASP A 210 -22.20 20.64 2.56
N PHE A 211 -22.29 19.50 3.27
CA PHE A 211 -23.30 19.31 4.32
C PHE A 211 -23.03 20.21 5.53
N ASP A 212 -23.83 21.26 5.70
CA ASP A 212 -23.77 22.20 6.83
C ASP A 212 -25.18 22.50 7.35
N GLN A 213 -25.92 21.46 7.70
CA GLN A 213 -27.24 21.56 8.32
C GLN A 213 -27.19 21.15 9.80
N GLU A 214 -28.11 21.72 10.59
CA GLU A 214 -28.29 21.28 11.98
C GLU A 214 -28.80 19.84 12.02
N VAL A 215 -28.19 19.03 12.90
CA VAL A 215 -28.63 17.65 13.16
C VAL A 215 -29.38 17.67 14.49
N LEU A 216 -30.70 17.46 14.44
CA LEU A 216 -31.55 17.50 15.63
C LEU A 216 -31.43 16.19 16.44
N PRO A 217 -31.67 16.23 17.76
CA PRO A 217 -31.82 15.02 18.57
C PRO A 217 -32.87 14.06 17.99
N GLY A 218 -32.54 12.77 17.92
CA GLY A 218 -33.37 11.74 17.30
C GLY A 218 -33.29 11.65 15.77
N THR A 219 -32.48 12.49 15.11
CA THR A 219 -32.17 12.33 13.68
C THR A 219 -31.23 11.15 13.45
N LEU A 220 -30.16 11.01 14.24
CA LEU A 220 -29.23 9.90 14.15
C LEU A 220 -29.80 8.66 14.88
N PRO A 221 -29.72 7.45 14.29
CA PRO A 221 -30.29 6.25 14.89
C PRO A 221 -29.39 5.70 16.00
N ASP A 222 -30.00 5.06 17.01
CA ASP A 222 -29.31 4.47 18.17
C ASP A 222 -28.31 3.35 17.82
N SER A 223 -28.35 2.83 16.59
CA SER A 223 -27.42 1.81 16.08
C SER A 223 -26.11 2.37 15.51
N LEU A 224 -26.00 3.70 15.37
CA LEU A 224 -24.90 4.33 14.63
C LEU A 224 -23.58 4.26 15.41
N THR A 225 -22.61 3.51 14.89
CA THR A 225 -21.30 3.32 15.52
C THR A 225 -20.20 4.20 14.93
N SER A 226 -20.36 4.70 13.70
CA SER A 226 -19.39 5.56 13.01
C SER A 226 -20.09 6.71 12.27
N LEU A 227 -19.64 7.93 12.56
CA LEU A 227 -20.14 9.16 11.94
C LEU A 227 -18.99 10.00 11.40
N THR A 228 -19.09 10.40 10.14
CA THR A 228 -18.15 11.32 9.48
C THR A 228 -18.92 12.50 8.91
N PHE A 229 -18.59 13.71 9.37
CA PHE A 229 -19.07 14.95 8.78
C PHE A 229 -18.19 15.40 7.61
N GLY A 230 -18.81 16.06 6.63
CA GLY A 230 -18.12 16.65 5.49
C GLY A 230 -17.36 17.93 5.84
N GLU A 231 -16.60 18.45 4.87
CA GLU A 231 -15.69 19.58 5.05
C GLU A 231 -16.37 20.83 5.62
N ASP A 232 -17.56 21.20 5.12
CA ASP A 232 -18.22 22.46 5.44
C ASP A 232 -19.03 22.41 6.74
N TYR A 233 -19.24 21.23 7.34
CA TYR A 233 -20.05 21.09 8.54
C TYR A 233 -19.48 21.93 9.70
N ASN A 234 -20.25 22.93 10.13
CA ASN A 234 -19.85 23.85 11.18
C ASN A 234 -21.03 24.26 12.07
N LYS A 235 -21.98 23.35 12.29
CA LYS A 235 -23.08 23.53 13.24
C LYS A 235 -22.73 23.03 14.63
N LEU A 236 -23.36 23.63 15.64
CA LEU A 236 -23.22 23.21 17.02
C LEU A 236 -23.80 21.80 17.18
N VAL A 237 -23.09 20.93 17.89
CA VAL A 237 -23.60 19.61 18.25
C VAL A 237 -24.25 19.69 19.63
N SER A 238 -25.58 19.70 19.64
CA SER A 238 -26.39 19.80 20.85
C SER A 238 -26.43 18.48 21.64
N LEU A 239 -26.67 18.58 22.95
CA LEU A 239 -26.85 17.41 23.83
C LEU A 239 -27.95 16.48 23.29
N GLY A 240 -27.68 15.17 23.25
CA GLY A 240 -28.62 14.16 22.72
C GLY A 240 -28.64 14.03 21.19
N THR A 241 -27.81 14.78 20.46
CA THR A 241 -27.68 14.64 19.00
C THR A 241 -26.93 13.36 18.62
N LEU A 242 -25.83 13.08 19.32
CA LEU A 242 -24.99 11.91 19.05
C LEU A 242 -25.52 10.68 19.84
N PRO A 243 -25.68 9.51 19.19
CA PRO A 243 -26.19 8.32 19.85
C PRO A 243 -25.14 7.65 20.74
N ASN A 244 -25.58 6.98 21.81
CA ASN A 244 -24.70 6.34 22.80
C ASN A 244 -23.87 5.17 22.24
N SER A 245 -24.27 4.59 21.11
CA SER A 245 -23.52 3.52 20.43
C SER A 245 -22.34 4.02 19.61
N LEU A 246 -22.18 5.35 19.45
CA LEU A 246 -21.15 5.94 18.60
C LEU A 246 -19.76 5.67 19.17
N THR A 247 -18.92 5.02 18.38
CA THR A 247 -17.53 4.68 18.75
C THR A 247 -16.49 5.49 17.99
N SER A 248 -16.86 6.05 16.84
CA SER A 248 -15.97 6.83 15.97
C SER A 248 -16.67 8.08 15.46
N LEU A 249 -16.05 9.24 15.66
CA LEU A 249 -16.55 10.53 15.21
C LEU A 249 -15.44 11.30 14.50
N THR A 250 -15.72 11.76 13.27
CA THR A 250 -14.82 12.60 12.49
C THR A 250 -15.52 13.88 12.07
N PHE A 251 -14.92 15.02 12.39
CA PHE A 251 -15.34 16.34 11.90
C PHE A 251 -14.52 16.77 10.68
N GLY A 252 -15.16 17.49 9.76
CA GLY A 252 -14.53 17.99 8.55
C GLY A 252 -13.74 19.29 8.75
N TYR A 253 -13.19 19.78 7.63
CA TYR A 253 -12.23 20.87 7.55
C TYR A 253 -12.63 22.15 8.31
N TYR A 254 -13.87 22.63 8.17
CA TYR A 254 -14.34 23.91 8.68
C TYR A 254 -14.98 23.88 10.07
N PHE A 255 -15.06 22.72 10.72
CA PHE A 255 -15.66 22.62 12.05
C PHE A 255 -14.87 23.41 13.10
N ILE A 256 -15.48 24.45 13.67
CA ILE A 256 -14.87 25.34 14.69
C ILE A 256 -15.75 25.53 15.92
N GLN A 257 -16.81 24.74 16.07
CA GLN A 257 -17.74 24.87 17.18
C GLN A 257 -17.17 24.30 18.47
N VAL A 258 -17.59 24.86 19.60
CA VAL A 258 -17.31 24.30 20.93
C VAL A 258 -18.11 23.01 21.13
N LEU A 259 -17.56 22.08 21.92
CA LEU A 259 -18.25 20.87 22.34
C LEU A 259 -18.57 20.97 23.84
N PRO A 260 -19.83 21.26 24.21
CA PRO A 260 -20.23 21.28 25.61
C PRO A 260 -20.03 19.90 26.30
N PRO A 261 -19.83 19.88 27.63
CA PRO A 261 -19.83 18.64 28.39
C PRO A 261 -21.10 17.81 28.17
N GLY A 262 -20.94 16.49 28.03
CA GLY A 262 -22.04 15.56 27.76
C GLY A 262 -22.48 15.46 26.29
N THR A 263 -21.96 16.31 25.38
CA THR A 263 -22.26 16.21 23.95
C THR A 263 -21.67 14.94 23.32
N LEU A 264 -20.46 14.56 23.71
CA LEU A 264 -19.79 13.36 23.22
C LEU A 264 -20.27 12.12 24.02
N PRO A 265 -20.61 11.01 23.36
CA PRO A 265 -21.13 9.82 24.06
C PRO A 265 -20.04 9.05 24.81
N ASP A 266 -20.42 8.46 25.95
CA ASP A 266 -19.53 7.72 26.87
C ASP A 266 -18.86 6.47 26.25
N GLY A 267 -19.33 6.02 25.08
CA GLY A 267 -18.76 4.89 24.34
C GLY A 267 -17.73 5.28 23.27
N LEU A 268 -17.48 6.58 23.05
CA LEU A 268 -16.65 7.08 21.97
C LEU A 268 -15.18 6.68 22.16
N ARG A 269 -14.59 6.04 21.15
CA ARG A 269 -13.20 5.54 21.18
C ARG A 269 -12.25 6.37 20.32
N THR A 270 -12.74 6.86 19.19
CA THR A 270 -11.95 7.64 18.24
C THR A 270 -12.63 8.97 17.97
N LEU A 271 -11.87 10.05 18.14
CA LEU A 271 -12.29 11.41 17.80
C LEU A 271 -11.24 12.08 16.93
N THR A 272 -11.66 12.51 15.74
CA THR A 272 -10.81 13.20 14.77
C THR A 272 -11.40 14.56 14.43
N PHE A 273 -10.59 15.61 14.57
CA PHE A 273 -10.95 16.96 14.17
C PHE A 273 -10.34 17.34 12.82
N GLY A 274 -11.10 18.09 12.02
CA GLY A 274 -10.59 18.69 10.80
C GLY A 274 -9.75 19.95 11.04
N THR A 275 -9.22 20.47 9.95
CA THR A 275 -8.16 21.49 9.91
C THR A 275 -8.41 22.74 10.74
N LYS A 276 -9.61 23.31 10.74
CA LYS A 276 -9.88 24.62 11.36
C LYS A 276 -10.15 24.57 12.87
N PHE A 277 -10.41 23.39 13.43
CA PHE A 277 -10.78 23.26 14.85
C PHE A 277 -9.65 23.78 15.76
N ASN A 278 -9.98 24.73 16.64
CA ASN A 278 -9.03 25.35 17.55
C ASN A 278 -9.72 25.85 18.84
N GLN A 279 -10.68 25.07 19.34
CA GLN A 279 -11.41 25.39 20.57
C GLN A 279 -10.79 24.69 21.78
N GLU A 280 -11.00 25.28 22.95
CA GLU A 280 -10.64 24.66 24.24
C GLU A 280 -11.68 23.61 24.65
N PHE A 281 -11.26 22.67 25.49
CA PHE A 281 -12.14 21.65 26.04
C PHE A 281 -12.46 21.99 27.50
N PRO A 282 -13.71 22.31 27.84
CA PRO A 282 -14.16 22.31 29.22
C PRO A 282 -13.94 20.93 29.89
N PRO A 283 -13.69 20.89 31.21
CA PRO A 283 -13.65 19.63 31.95
C PRO A 283 -14.92 18.79 31.73
N GLY A 284 -14.75 17.49 31.45
CA GLY A 284 -15.86 16.57 31.16
C GLY A 284 -16.38 16.59 29.73
N THR A 285 -15.77 17.35 28.81
CA THR A 285 -16.13 17.29 27.37
C THR A 285 -15.67 16.00 26.71
N LEU A 286 -14.44 15.54 26.98
CA LEU A 286 -13.88 14.32 26.39
C LEU A 286 -14.28 13.09 27.23
N PRO A 287 -14.86 12.03 26.63
CA PRO A 287 -15.34 10.87 27.39
C PRO A 287 -14.20 9.94 27.81
N ASP A 288 -14.37 9.27 28.96
CA ASP A 288 -13.36 8.38 29.56
C ASP A 288 -12.99 7.16 28.71
N SER A 289 -13.86 6.77 27.77
CA SER A 289 -13.63 5.67 26.82
C SER A 289 -12.65 5.99 25.70
N LEU A 290 -12.29 7.26 25.51
CA LEU A 290 -11.52 7.72 24.35
C LEU A 290 -10.11 7.12 24.35
N THR A 291 -9.76 6.43 23.26
CA THR A 291 -8.43 5.81 23.08
C THR A 291 -7.58 6.55 22.06
N THR A 292 -8.22 7.19 21.07
CA THR A 292 -7.53 7.88 19.98
C THR A 292 -8.09 9.28 19.80
N LEU A 293 -7.21 10.28 19.86
CA LEU A 293 -7.53 11.69 19.64
C LEU A 293 -6.59 12.29 18.60
N THR A 294 -7.16 12.81 17.51
CA THR A 294 -6.42 13.42 16.41
C THR A 294 -6.92 14.85 16.18
N PHE A 295 -6.00 15.81 16.23
CA PHE A 295 -6.27 17.20 15.92
C PHE A 295 -5.91 17.56 14.48
N GLY A 296 -6.70 18.44 13.89
CA GLY A 296 -6.39 19.06 12.60
C GLY A 296 -5.38 20.20 12.72
N ALA A 297 -4.93 20.71 11.57
CA ALA A 297 -3.76 21.57 11.47
C ALA A 297 -3.76 22.80 12.39
N ARG A 298 -4.90 23.48 12.60
CA ARG A 298 -4.93 24.76 13.33
C ARG A 298 -5.04 24.66 14.84
N PHE A 299 -5.16 23.46 15.41
CA PHE A 299 -5.31 23.31 16.85
C PHE A 299 -4.03 23.76 17.57
N ASN A 300 -4.13 24.78 18.41
CA ASN A 300 -3.00 25.37 19.15
C ASN A 300 -3.42 25.91 20.53
N LYS A 301 -4.33 25.17 21.18
CA LYS A 301 -4.78 25.43 22.56
C LYS A 301 -3.97 24.61 23.56
N GLU A 302 -3.79 25.16 24.75
CA GLU A 302 -3.14 24.47 25.86
C GLU A 302 -4.11 23.48 26.51
N PHE A 303 -3.60 22.32 26.94
CA PHE A 303 -4.33 21.41 27.81
C PHE A 303 -4.00 21.68 29.27
N LEU A 304 -5.02 21.88 30.09
CA LEU A 304 -4.85 21.84 31.54
C LEU A 304 -4.75 20.38 32.02
N PRO A 305 -4.03 20.09 33.12
CA PRO A 305 -4.01 18.76 33.73
C PRO A 305 -5.42 18.23 33.98
N GLY A 306 -5.65 16.96 33.64
CA GLY A 306 -6.94 16.27 33.83
C GLY A 306 -7.98 16.48 32.72
N ILE A 307 -7.71 17.28 31.69
CA ILE A 307 -8.62 17.42 30.53
C ILE A 307 -8.58 16.20 29.61
N LEU A 308 -7.40 15.61 29.40
CA LEU A 308 -7.25 14.42 28.56
C LEU A 308 -7.64 13.15 29.36
N PRO A 309 -8.56 12.32 28.85
CA PRO A 309 -8.94 11.06 29.49
C PRO A 309 -7.80 10.07 29.68
N ASN A 310 -7.86 9.32 30.77
CA ASN A 310 -6.82 8.35 31.19
C ASN A 310 -6.75 7.06 30.35
N ARG A 311 -7.57 6.92 29.30
CA ARG A 311 -7.53 5.76 28.37
C ARG A 311 -6.93 6.08 27.01
N ILE A 312 -6.56 7.34 26.74
CA ILE A 312 -5.94 7.72 25.47
C ILE A 312 -4.60 7.00 25.33
N THR A 313 -4.47 6.19 24.27
CA THR A 313 -3.23 5.51 23.89
C THR A 313 -2.54 6.23 22.74
N THR A 314 -3.30 6.93 21.89
CA THR A 314 -2.79 7.62 20.71
C THR A 314 -3.25 9.07 20.69
N LEU A 315 -2.30 10.00 20.67
CA LEU A 315 -2.54 11.44 20.55
C LEU A 315 -1.72 12.00 19.39
N THR A 316 -2.41 12.64 18.45
CA THR A 316 -1.80 13.31 17.29
C THR A 316 -2.19 14.77 17.27
N PHE A 317 -1.20 15.65 17.37
CA PHE A 317 -1.36 17.09 17.19
C PHE A 317 -1.23 17.48 15.71
N GLY A 318 -1.99 18.50 15.31
CA GLY A 318 -1.87 19.11 13.99
C GLY A 318 -0.73 20.13 13.90
N ASP A 319 -0.57 20.65 12.68
CA ASP A 319 0.56 21.48 12.22
C ASP A 319 0.90 22.66 13.13
N ASP A 320 -0.07 23.43 13.59
CA ASP A 320 0.11 24.69 14.32
C ASP A 320 0.32 24.53 15.82
N PHE A 321 0.17 23.32 16.37
CA PHE A 321 0.32 23.10 17.80
C PHE A 321 1.75 23.43 18.24
N ASN A 322 1.90 24.46 19.08
CA ASN A 322 3.19 24.93 19.55
C ASN A 322 3.11 25.47 20.98
N ARG A 323 2.42 24.73 21.86
CA ARG A 323 2.31 25.02 23.29
C ARG A 323 3.21 24.10 24.11
N VAL A 324 3.70 24.62 25.24
CA VAL A 324 4.50 23.82 26.18
C VAL A 324 3.59 22.74 26.78
N VAL A 325 4.04 21.49 26.74
CA VAL A 325 3.38 20.37 27.42
C VAL A 325 3.83 20.37 28.88
N LYS A 326 2.91 20.62 29.81
CA LYS A 326 3.21 20.68 31.24
C LYS A 326 3.13 19.28 31.88
N PRO A 327 3.83 19.02 32.99
CA PRO A 327 3.67 17.77 33.73
C PRO A 327 2.20 17.51 34.11
N GLY A 328 1.76 16.27 33.95
CA GLY A 328 0.39 15.84 34.25
C GLY A 328 -0.68 16.21 33.20
N THR A 329 -0.32 16.85 32.07
CA THR A 329 -1.29 17.10 30.99
C THR A 329 -1.56 15.87 30.14
N LEU A 330 -0.53 15.05 29.87
CA LEU A 330 -0.64 13.83 29.09
C LEU A 330 -1.00 12.64 29.99
N PRO A 331 -1.95 11.77 29.58
CA PRO A 331 -2.36 10.63 30.39
C PRO A 331 -1.30 9.52 30.40
N ASN A 332 -1.17 8.83 31.53
CA ASN A 332 -0.19 7.74 31.70
C ASN A 332 -0.44 6.53 30.78
N SER A 333 -1.62 6.39 30.17
CA SER A 333 -1.93 5.34 29.19
C SER A 333 -1.32 5.58 27.80
N LEU A 334 -0.82 6.79 27.54
CA LEU A 334 -0.38 7.19 26.21
C LEU A 334 0.85 6.38 25.78
N THR A 335 0.75 5.71 24.62
CA THR A 335 1.84 4.92 24.03
C THR A 335 2.38 5.57 22.76
N THR A 336 1.55 6.33 22.04
CA THR A 336 1.94 7.03 20.80
C THR A 336 1.61 8.51 20.89
N LEU A 337 2.64 9.34 20.70
CA LEU A 337 2.53 10.80 20.65
C LEU A 337 3.18 11.31 19.36
N THR A 338 2.40 12.06 18.57
CA THR A 338 2.88 12.72 17.36
C THR A 338 2.63 14.23 17.45
N PHE A 339 3.69 15.01 17.30
CA PHE A 339 3.62 16.46 17.17
C PHE A 339 3.59 16.89 15.70
N GLY A 340 2.82 17.94 15.40
CA GLY A 340 2.72 18.52 14.06
C GLY A 340 3.91 19.44 13.70
N HIS A 341 3.86 20.00 12.49
CA HIS A 341 4.95 20.73 11.84
C HIS A 341 5.59 21.85 12.69
N ASN A 342 4.81 22.66 13.40
CA ASN A 342 5.29 23.88 14.07
C ASN A 342 5.71 23.69 15.54
N PHE A 343 5.54 22.49 16.11
CA PHE A 343 5.93 22.26 17.50
C PHE A 343 7.43 22.44 17.69
N ASN A 344 7.82 23.43 18.49
CA ASN A 344 9.23 23.74 18.77
C ASN A 344 9.44 24.29 20.20
N GLN A 345 8.66 23.76 21.15
CA GLN A 345 8.76 24.06 22.56
C GLN A 345 9.74 23.14 23.26
N VAL A 346 10.27 23.58 24.40
CA VAL A 346 11.06 22.73 25.29
C VAL A 346 10.20 21.59 25.85
N VAL A 347 10.76 20.40 25.92
CA VAL A 347 10.14 19.26 26.62
C VAL A 347 10.59 19.31 28.07
N LEU A 348 9.65 19.52 28.99
CA LEU A 348 9.92 19.64 30.41
C LEU A 348 10.12 18.26 31.06
N PRO A 349 10.87 18.16 32.17
CA PRO A 349 10.88 16.96 33.01
C PRO A 349 9.46 16.55 33.38
N ASP A 350 9.18 15.23 33.41
CA ASP A 350 7.87 14.64 33.75
C ASP A 350 6.68 15.07 32.87
N SER A 351 6.93 15.74 31.73
CA SER A 351 5.86 16.13 30.78
C SER A 351 5.44 15.00 29.84
N LEU A 352 6.33 14.03 29.58
CA LEU A 352 6.06 12.85 28.75
C LEU A 352 5.73 11.64 29.65
N PRO A 353 4.66 10.88 29.38
CA PRO A 353 4.24 9.78 30.23
C PRO A 353 5.14 8.54 30.10
N ASN A 354 5.30 7.80 31.19
CA ASN A 354 6.23 6.67 31.28
C ASN A 354 5.91 5.47 30.38
N ASN A 355 4.66 5.33 29.90
CA ASN A 355 4.27 4.25 28.98
C ASN A 355 4.45 4.60 27.50
N LEU A 356 5.00 5.78 27.19
CA LEU A 356 5.22 6.20 25.82
C LEU A 356 6.25 5.29 25.14
N THR A 357 5.86 4.68 24.02
CA THR A 357 6.72 3.79 23.21
C THR A 357 7.14 4.44 21.90
N THR A 358 6.29 5.31 21.35
CA THR A 358 6.51 5.97 20.06
C THR A 358 6.36 7.48 20.22
N LEU A 359 7.42 8.20 19.87
CA LEU A 359 7.46 9.66 19.88
C LEU A 359 7.94 10.21 18.53
N THR A 360 7.10 11.03 17.92
CA THR A 360 7.41 11.69 16.64
C THR A 360 7.34 13.21 16.80
N PHE A 361 8.45 13.88 16.50
CA PHE A 361 8.53 15.33 16.43
C PHE A 361 8.37 15.82 14.98
N GLY A 362 7.63 16.91 14.81
CA GLY A 362 7.37 17.52 13.51
C GLY A 362 8.53 18.35 12.94
N THR A 363 8.29 18.94 11.77
CA THR A 363 9.28 19.61 10.91
C THR A 363 10.15 20.66 11.61
N ASN A 364 9.59 21.51 12.46
CA ASN A 364 10.29 22.67 13.03
C ASN A 364 10.92 22.39 14.40
N PHE A 365 10.76 21.19 14.96
CA PHE A 365 11.32 20.87 16.26
C PHE A 365 12.85 20.86 16.21
N ASN A 366 13.48 21.76 16.97
CA ASN A 366 14.93 21.91 17.02
C ASN A 366 15.39 22.39 18.41
N ARG A 367 14.94 21.69 19.46
CA ARG A 367 15.33 21.95 20.85
C ARG A 367 16.20 20.82 21.38
N GLU A 368 17.13 21.16 22.26
CA GLU A 368 17.98 20.19 22.94
C GLU A 368 17.18 19.39 23.98
N PHE A 369 17.59 18.15 24.22
CA PHE A 369 17.12 17.35 25.35
C PHE A 369 18.18 17.33 26.43
N LEU A 370 17.76 17.52 27.68
CA LEU A 370 18.59 17.19 28.82
C LEU A 370 18.55 15.66 29.06
N PRO A 371 19.61 15.06 29.63
CA PRO A 371 19.59 13.66 30.04
C PRO A 371 18.41 13.34 30.95
N GLY A 372 17.75 12.20 30.72
CA GLY A 372 16.60 11.73 31.52
C GLY A 372 15.24 12.36 31.20
N ILE A 373 15.12 13.25 30.21
CA ILE A 373 13.83 13.85 29.81
C ILE A 373 12.95 12.87 29.03
N LEU A 374 13.54 12.00 28.21
CA LEU A 374 12.82 11.02 27.43
C LEU A 374 12.48 9.77 28.27
N PRO A 375 11.22 9.32 28.31
CA PRO A 375 10.84 8.09 29.02
C PRO A 375 11.58 6.82 28.57
N ASN A 376 11.93 5.98 29.54
CA ASN A 376 12.68 4.72 29.35
C ASN A 376 11.92 3.58 28.65
N ARG A 377 10.70 3.82 28.15
CA ARG A 377 9.93 2.84 27.35
C ARG A 377 9.87 3.18 25.88
N ILE A 378 10.42 4.33 25.46
CA ILE A 378 10.42 4.73 24.06
C ILE A 378 11.29 3.73 23.27
N THR A 379 10.67 3.05 22.31
CA THR A 379 11.33 2.15 21.37
C THR A 379 11.54 2.82 20.02
N THR A 380 10.70 3.79 19.66
CA THR A 380 10.75 4.51 18.39
C THR A 380 10.78 6.01 18.62
N LEU A 381 11.84 6.66 18.15
CA LEU A 381 12.00 8.11 18.17
C LEU A 381 12.28 8.63 16.76
N THR A 382 11.42 9.54 16.32
CA THR A 382 11.53 10.16 14.99
C THR A 382 11.62 11.67 15.12
N PHE A 383 12.70 12.22 14.59
CA PHE A 383 12.82 13.64 14.28
C PHE A 383 12.55 13.84 12.79
N SER A 384 11.61 14.74 12.47
CA SER A 384 11.35 15.12 11.08
C SER A 384 12.45 16.07 10.56
N TYR A 385 12.09 17.06 9.74
CA TYR A 385 13.03 17.87 8.96
C TYR A 385 14.10 18.65 9.75
N GLY A 386 13.73 19.43 10.77
CA GLY A 386 14.52 20.57 11.25
C GLY A 386 15.43 20.33 12.46
N PHE A 387 15.39 19.16 13.08
CA PHE A 387 16.20 18.86 14.26
C PHE A 387 17.68 18.79 13.91
N ASN A 388 18.51 19.62 14.54
CA ASN A 388 19.96 19.65 14.33
C ASN A 388 20.73 20.05 15.61
N GLN A 389 20.20 19.66 16.79
CA GLN A 389 20.91 19.83 18.05
C GLN A 389 21.83 18.64 18.31
N GLU A 390 22.90 18.88 19.08
CA GLU A 390 23.77 17.81 19.57
C GLU A 390 22.97 16.85 20.45
N VAL A 391 23.17 15.55 20.24
CA VAL A 391 22.61 14.49 21.09
C VAL A 391 23.71 14.07 22.05
N LYS A 392 23.50 14.26 23.36
CA LYS A 392 24.52 14.01 24.39
C LYS A 392 24.34 12.61 25.01
N PRO A 393 25.39 12.01 25.60
CA PRO A 393 25.24 10.77 26.37
C PRO A 393 24.15 10.87 27.43
N GLY A 394 23.28 9.84 27.50
CA GLY A 394 22.15 9.76 28.43
C GLY A 394 20.89 10.55 28.03
N THR A 395 20.85 11.21 26.86
CA THR A 395 19.61 11.85 26.36
C THR A 395 18.64 10.87 25.71
N LEU A 396 19.17 9.84 25.05
CA LEU A 396 18.37 8.78 24.43
C LEU A 396 18.10 7.66 25.44
N PRO A 397 16.88 7.10 25.50
CA PRO A 397 16.55 6.04 26.44
C PRO A 397 17.15 4.69 26.03
N ASP A 398 17.56 3.88 27.01
CA ASP A 398 18.18 2.55 26.82
C ASP A 398 17.25 1.51 26.17
N SER A 399 15.97 1.80 26.02
CA SER A 399 14.98 0.95 25.33
C SER A 399 14.89 1.21 23.83
N LEU A 400 15.54 2.25 23.32
CA LEU A 400 15.34 2.74 21.96
C LEU A 400 15.86 1.73 20.93
N THR A 401 14.98 1.25 20.04
CA THR A 401 15.34 0.29 18.99
C THR A 401 15.41 0.95 17.62
N THR A 402 14.62 2.01 17.40
CA THR A 402 14.53 2.73 16.13
C THR A 402 14.73 4.22 16.34
N LEU A 403 15.76 4.78 15.69
CA LEU A 403 16.05 6.20 15.69
C LEU A 403 16.13 6.72 14.25
N THR A 404 15.30 7.71 13.95
CA THR A 404 15.25 8.35 12.64
C THR A 404 15.49 9.86 12.81
N PHE A 405 16.49 10.36 12.08
CA PHE A 405 16.71 11.80 11.91
C PHE A 405 16.26 12.22 10.52
N GLY A 406 15.58 13.37 10.42
CA GLY A 406 15.25 13.96 9.13
C GLY A 406 16.34 14.88 8.58
N THR A 407 15.96 15.67 7.60
CA THR A 407 16.86 16.33 6.64
C THR A 407 18.01 17.12 7.24
N LYS A 408 17.79 17.96 8.25
CA LYS A 408 18.77 18.94 8.75
C LYS A 408 19.79 18.39 9.73
N PHE A 409 19.63 17.17 10.23
CA PHE A 409 20.51 16.65 11.28
C PHE A 409 21.92 16.39 10.73
N ASN A 410 22.92 17.08 11.28
CA ASN A 410 24.32 16.97 10.85
C ASN A 410 25.29 17.18 12.01
N GLN A 411 24.99 16.57 13.16
CA GLN A 411 25.84 16.61 14.36
C GLN A 411 26.65 15.33 14.52
N GLU A 412 27.76 15.43 15.24
CA GLU A 412 28.59 14.28 15.61
C GLU A 412 28.01 13.56 16.83
N PHE A 413 28.37 12.28 17.00
CA PHE A 413 27.96 11.47 18.14
C PHE A 413 29.15 11.23 19.07
N PRO A 414 29.16 11.82 20.27
CA PRO A 414 30.10 11.43 21.32
C PRO A 414 29.95 9.94 21.69
N PRO A 415 31.01 9.27 22.16
CA PRO A 415 30.91 7.90 22.68
C PRO A 415 29.85 7.76 23.77
N GLY A 416 29.04 6.69 23.71
CA GLY A 416 27.96 6.43 24.67
C GLY A 416 26.66 7.20 24.41
N THR A 417 26.54 7.91 23.28
CA THR A 417 25.32 8.64 22.91
C THR A 417 24.20 7.72 22.41
N LEU A 418 24.54 6.76 21.54
CA LEU A 418 23.58 5.83 20.97
C LEU A 418 23.40 4.62 21.91
N PRO A 419 22.16 4.25 22.27
CA PRO A 419 21.91 3.16 23.22
C PRO A 419 22.18 1.77 22.61
N ASP A 420 22.63 0.83 23.44
CA ASP A 420 23.00 -0.54 23.03
C ASP A 420 21.84 -1.35 22.45
N SER A 421 20.59 -0.96 22.75
CA SER A 421 19.37 -1.58 22.21
C SER A 421 19.09 -1.24 20.75
N LEU A 422 19.76 -0.25 20.17
CA LEU A 422 19.43 0.30 18.86
C LEU A 422 19.66 -0.73 17.74
N THR A 423 18.62 -1.01 16.96
CA THR A 423 18.66 -1.94 15.82
C THR A 423 18.58 -1.23 14.49
N THR A 424 17.90 -0.08 14.44
CA THR A 424 17.67 0.70 13.21
C THR A 424 18.07 2.15 13.41
N LEU A 425 18.97 2.63 12.56
CA LEU A 425 19.42 4.02 12.54
C LEU A 425 19.32 4.58 11.13
N THR A 426 18.53 5.65 10.98
CA THR A 426 18.30 6.31 9.70
C THR A 426 18.66 7.78 9.79
N PHE A 427 19.49 8.24 8.86
CA PHE A 427 19.87 9.65 8.70
C PHE A 427 19.15 10.30 7.52
N GLY A 428 18.79 11.58 7.69
CA GLY A 428 18.25 12.41 6.62
C GLY A 428 19.34 13.05 5.76
N ALA A 429 18.89 13.81 4.75
CA ALA A 429 19.72 14.24 3.63
C ALA A 429 21.04 14.91 3.99
N GLU A 430 21.09 15.84 4.95
CA GLU A 430 22.29 16.68 5.17
C GLU A 430 23.36 16.05 6.10
N PHE A 431 23.13 14.84 6.62
CA PHE A 431 24.08 14.19 7.53
C PHE A 431 25.37 13.83 6.80
N ASN A 432 26.51 14.42 7.21
CA ASN A 432 27.80 14.20 6.57
C ASN A 432 28.98 14.23 7.56
N LYS A 433 28.78 13.60 8.72
CA LYS A 433 29.79 13.44 9.78
C LYS A 433 30.45 12.07 9.74
N GLU A 434 31.71 12.01 10.15
CA GLU A 434 32.45 10.75 10.25
C GLU A 434 32.03 9.99 11.51
N PHE A 435 31.94 8.66 11.41
CA PHE A 435 31.83 7.77 12.56
C PHE A 435 33.21 7.24 12.94
N LEU A 436 33.59 7.41 14.20
CA LEU A 436 34.76 6.73 14.76
C LEU A 436 34.40 5.28 15.13
N PRO A 437 35.38 4.34 15.09
CA PRO A 437 35.17 2.98 15.58
C PRO A 437 34.63 2.95 17.01
N GLY A 438 33.60 2.13 17.25
CA GLY A 438 32.96 1.97 18.56
C GLY A 438 31.84 2.96 18.89
N ILE A 439 31.52 3.91 18.01
CA ILE A 439 30.37 4.83 18.21
C ILE A 439 29.03 4.15 17.91
N LEU A 440 28.98 3.30 16.88
CA LEU A 440 27.76 2.57 16.49
C LEU A 440 27.55 1.35 17.41
N PRO A 441 26.37 1.20 18.05
CA PRO A 441 26.04 0.03 18.86
C PRO A 441 26.11 -1.30 18.11
N ASN A 442 26.50 -2.35 18.83
CA ASN A 442 26.70 -3.71 18.29
C ASN A 442 25.42 -4.47 17.92
N ARG A 443 24.23 -3.88 18.13
CA ARG A 443 22.93 -4.49 17.77
C ARG A 443 22.30 -3.89 16.52
N ILE A 444 22.90 -2.87 15.90
CA ILE A 444 22.36 -2.27 14.68
C ILE A 444 22.35 -3.30 13.57
N THR A 445 21.17 -3.59 13.03
CA THR A 445 20.96 -4.45 11.86
C THR A 445 20.72 -3.65 10.60
N THR A 446 20.20 -2.42 10.72
CA THR A 446 19.87 -1.55 9.59
C THR A 446 20.46 -0.17 9.79
N LEU A 447 21.30 0.26 8.84
CA LEU A 447 21.89 1.58 8.79
C LEU A 447 21.63 2.23 7.43
N THR A 448 21.00 3.39 7.45
CA THR A 448 20.72 4.18 6.24
C THR A 448 21.32 5.57 6.39
N PHE A 449 22.23 5.91 5.47
CA PHE A 449 22.77 7.26 5.34
C PHE A 449 21.92 8.09 4.38
N GLY A 450 21.81 9.39 4.65
CA GLY A 450 21.14 10.34 3.78
C GLY A 450 22.01 10.85 2.63
N ASP A 451 21.40 11.68 1.79
CA ASP A 451 21.92 12.11 0.49
C ASP A 451 23.34 12.68 0.51
N ASP A 452 23.70 13.54 1.45
CA ASP A 452 24.98 14.25 1.48
C ASP A 452 26.13 13.47 2.12
N PHE A 453 25.86 12.29 2.68
CA PHE A 453 26.89 11.50 3.34
C PHE A 453 27.97 11.07 2.34
N ASN A 454 29.18 11.61 2.48
CA ASN A 454 30.29 11.34 1.59
C ASN A 454 31.63 11.28 2.36
N ARG A 455 31.64 10.57 3.49
CA ARG A 455 32.84 10.32 4.31
C ARG A 455 33.34 8.89 4.13
N VAL A 456 34.65 8.71 4.27
CA VAL A 456 35.25 7.37 4.25
C VAL A 456 34.79 6.59 5.47
N VAL A 457 34.25 5.39 5.25
CA VAL A 457 33.93 4.46 6.34
C VAL A 457 35.17 3.61 6.58
N LYS A 458 35.76 3.71 7.77
CA LYS A 458 36.99 2.98 8.12
C LYS A 458 36.66 1.56 8.63
N PRO A 459 37.56 0.57 8.46
CA PRO A 459 37.43 -0.73 9.10
C PRO A 459 37.17 -0.63 10.61
N GLY A 460 36.23 -1.44 11.11
CA GLY A 460 35.80 -1.42 12.53
C GLY A 460 34.78 -0.34 12.89
N THR A 461 34.34 0.48 11.93
CA THR A 461 33.28 1.49 12.17
C THR A 461 31.89 0.87 12.19
N LEU A 462 31.61 -0.05 11.25
CA LEU A 462 30.31 -0.70 11.12
C LEU A 462 30.20 -1.89 12.09
N PRO A 463 29.06 -2.06 12.80
CA PRO A 463 28.90 -3.14 13.76
C PRO A 463 28.74 -4.51 13.08
N ASN A 464 29.23 -5.55 13.73
CA ASN A 464 29.21 -6.93 13.21
C ASN A 464 27.80 -7.53 13.08
N SER A 465 26.76 -6.89 13.61
CA SER A 465 25.36 -7.29 13.46
C SER A 465 24.68 -6.75 12.20
N LEU A 466 25.33 -5.83 11.48
CA LEU A 466 24.70 -5.06 10.39
C LEU A 466 24.35 -5.96 9.20
N THR A 467 23.06 -6.09 8.89
CA THR A 467 22.56 -6.91 7.78
C THR A 467 22.19 -6.06 6.56
N THR A 468 21.79 -4.81 6.77
CA THR A 468 21.36 -3.88 5.71
C THR A 468 22.10 -2.56 5.82
N LEU A 469 22.79 -2.18 4.74
CA LEU A 469 23.49 -0.91 4.61
C LEU A 469 23.05 -0.18 3.34
N THR A 470 22.61 1.06 3.50
CA THR A 470 22.23 1.94 2.39
C THR A 470 23.02 3.24 2.48
N PHE A 471 23.73 3.56 1.41
CA PHE A 471 24.37 4.87 1.22
C PHE A 471 23.45 5.82 0.44
N GLY A 472 23.43 7.09 0.82
CA GLY A 472 22.64 8.13 0.13
C GLY A 472 23.29 8.66 -1.15
N HIS A 473 22.55 9.50 -1.87
CA HIS A 473 22.86 9.99 -3.22
C HIS A 473 24.34 10.32 -3.50
N ASN A 474 24.99 11.11 -2.64
CA ASN A 474 26.32 11.70 -2.85
C ASN A 474 27.50 10.84 -2.39
N PHE A 475 27.27 9.63 -1.87
CA PHE A 475 28.36 8.77 -1.41
C PHE A 475 29.24 8.31 -2.58
N ASN A 476 30.51 8.73 -2.60
CA ASN A 476 31.46 8.35 -3.65
C ASN A 476 32.88 8.11 -3.11
N GLN A 477 32.98 7.58 -1.89
CA GLN A 477 34.25 7.21 -1.29
C GLN A 477 34.61 5.76 -1.57
N VAL A 478 35.90 5.45 -1.60
CA VAL A 478 36.38 4.06 -1.68
C VAL A 478 35.94 3.33 -0.41
N VAL A 479 35.53 2.07 -0.55
CA VAL A 479 35.25 1.16 0.57
C VAL A 479 36.42 0.19 0.69
N PRO A 480 37.32 0.35 1.67
CA PRO A 480 38.45 -0.57 1.83
C PRO A 480 38.03 -1.99 2.22
N PRO A 481 38.78 -3.03 1.84
CA PRO A 481 38.59 -4.39 2.37
C PRO A 481 38.55 -4.42 3.90
N GLY A 482 37.66 -5.23 4.46
CA GLY A 482 37.42 -5.32 5.91
C GLY A 482 36.54 -4.20 6.51
N THR A 483 36.02 -3.27 5.68
CA THR A 483 35.08 -2.23 6.14
C THR A 483 33.67 -2.77 6.33
N LEU A 484 33.19 -3.60 5.40
CA LEU A 484 31.85 -4.19 5.45
C LEU A 484 31.84 -5.44 6.35
N PRO A 485 30.90 -5.57 7.30
CA PRO A 485 30.85 -6.71 8.20
C PRO A 485 30.34 -7.97 7.50
N ASN A 486 30.79 -9.14 7.96
CA ASN A 486 30.45 -10.45 7.35
C ASN A 486 28.96 -10.83 7.43
N SER A 487 28.19 -10.19 8.32
CA SER A 487 26.75 -10.36 8.46
C SER A 487 25.92 -9.60 7.43
N LEU A 488 26.55 -8.72 6.64
CA LEU A 488 25.85 -7.88 5.68
C LEU A 488 25.26 -8.72 4.55
N THR A 489 23.93 -8.65 4.39
CA THR A 489 23.20 -9.38 3.34
C THR A 489 22.72 -8.45 2.23
N THR A 490 22.46 -7.18 2.55
CA THR A 490 21.95 -6.18 1.61
C THR A 490 22.84 -4.93 1.62
N LEU A 491 23.35 -4.57 0.45
CA LEU A 491 24.13 -3.36 0.23
C LEU A 491 23.58 -2.55 -0.95
N THR A 492 23.29 -1.28 -0.69
CA THR A 492 22.87 -0.32 -1.71
C THR A 492 23.82 0.88 -1.70
N PHE A 493 24.45 1.14 -2.85
CA PHE A 493 25.28 2.32 -3.06
C PHE A 493 24.47 3.52 -3.53
N GLY A 494 24.94 4.71 -3.16
CA GLY A 494 24.38 6.00 -3.55
C GLY A 494 24.47 6.26 -5.05
N ALA A 495 23.57 7.11 -5.57
CA ALA A 495 23.41 7.39 -7.00
C ALA A 495 24.73 7.74 -7.72
N ILE A 496 25.60 8.55 -7.11
CA ILE A 496 26.85 8.99 -7.76
C ILE A 496 28.05 8.09 -7.48
N PHE A 497 27.87 6.97 -6.76
CA PHE A 497 28.95 6.06 -6.42
C PHE A 497 29.60 5.49 -7.68
N ASN A 498 30.88 5.80 -7.90
CA ASN A 498 31.62 5.38 -9.08
C ASN A 498 33.08 5.03 -8.77
N GLN A 499 33.32 4.43 -7.61
CA GLN A 499 34.63 3.92 -7.20
C GLN A 499 34.80 2.44 -7.57
N VAL A 500 36.04 2.02 -7.83
CA VAL A 500 36.36 0.61 -8.03
C VAL A 500 36.08 -0.15 -6.73
N VAL A 501 35.50 -1.35 -6.84
CA VAL A 501 35.31 -2.28 -5.71
C VAL A 501 36.34 -3.41 -5.85
N PRO A 502 37.44 -3.41 -5.07
CA PRO A 502 38.45 -4.46 -5.14
C PRO A 502 37.94 -5.82 -4.62
N PRO A 503 38.51 -6.95 -5.09
CA PRO A 503 38.29 -8.26 -4.48
C PRO A 503 38.53 -8.25 -2.97
N GLY A 504 37.66 -8.93 -2.21
CA GLY A 504 37.69 -8.95 -0.74
C GLY A 504 37.02 -7.75 -0.06
N THR A 505 36.45 -6.81 -0.82
CA THR A 505 35.67 -5.69 -0.25
C THR A 505 34.27 -6.11 0.16
N LEU A 506 33.58 -6.88 -0.68
CA LEU A 506 32.22 -7.36 -0.43
C LEU A 506 32.27 -8.62 0.47
N PRO A 507 31.43 -8.71 1.51
CA PRO A 507 31.45 -9.84 2.43
C PRO A 507 30.83 -11.09 1.81
N ASP A 508 31.32 -12.26 2.23
CA ASP A 508 30.89 -13.56 1.70
C ASP A 508 29.40 -13.89 1.93
N GLY A 509 28.73 -13.19 2.86
CA GLY A 509 27.30 -13.35 3.15
C GLY A 509 26.34 -12.47 2.31
N LEU A 510 26.87 -11.59 1.44
CA LEU A 510 26.07 -10.61 0.71
C LEU A 510 25.17 -11.25 -0.34
N THR A 511 23.85 -11.13 -0.19
CA THR A 511 22.85 -11.74 -1.09
C THR A 511 22.25 -10.76 -2.09
N THR A 512 22.24 -9.46 -1.76
CA THR A 512 21.69 -8.38 -2.59
C THR A 512 22.67 -7.23 -2.70
N LEU A 513 23.01 -6.84 -3.93
CA LEU A 513 23.87 -5.70 -4.23
C LEU A 513 23.23 -4.82 -5.28
N THR A 514 23.10 -3.53 -4.95
CA THR A 514 22.62 -2.50 -5.87
C THR A 514 23.66 -1.40 -6.00
N PHE A 515 24.16 -1.19 -7.22
CA PHE A 515 24.99 -0.06 -7.58
C PHE A 515 24.13 1.16 -7.94
N GLY A 516 24.62 2.35 -7.59
CA GLY A 516 23.95 3.61 -7.92
C GLY A 516 24.05 4.00 -9.39
N HIS A 517 23.22 4.98 -9.80
CA HIS A 517 23.05 5.45 -11.17
C HIS A 517 24.36 5.60 -11.97
N ASP A 518 25.38 6.25 -11.41
CA ASP A 518 26.63 6.63 -12.09
C ASP A 518 27.72 5.56 -12.09
N PHE A 519 27.50 4.42 -11.43
CA PHE A 519 28.50 3.36 -11.34
C PHE A 519 28.86 2.82 -12.73
N ASN A 520 30.12 3.01 -13.14
CA ASN A 520 30.63 2.59 -14.45
C ASN A 520 32.08 2.10 -14.38
N GLN A 521 32.47 1.51 -13.25
CA GLN A 521 33.79 0.89 -13.08
C GLN A 521 33.75 -0.58 -13.50
N VAL A 522 34.90 -1.10 -13.94
CA VAL A 522 35.07 -2.53 -14.20
C VAL A 522 34.89 -3.30 -12.89
N VAL A 523 34.20 -4.44 -12.93
CA VAL A 523 34.09 -5.38 -11.81
C VAL A 523 35.05 -6.55 -12.06
N PRO A 524 36.22 -6.62 -11.39
CA PRO A 524 37.15 -7.71 -11.59
C PRO A 524 36.58 -9.07 -11.16
N PRO A 525 37.00 -10.19 -11.79
CA PRO A 525 36.68 -11.53 -11.30
C PRO A 525 37.10 -11.71 -9.83
N GLY A 526 36.26 -12.37 -9.04
CA GLY A 526 36.46 -12.54 -7.59
C GLY A 526 36.00 -11.36 -6.73
N THR A 527 35.47 -10.28 -7.32
CA THR A 527 34.88 -9.15 -6.57
C THR A 527 33.52 -9.48 -5.97
N LEU A 528 32.66 -10.15 -6.73
CA LEU A 528 31.30 -10.49 -6.33
C LEU A 528 31.29 -11.80 -5.51
N PRO A 529 30.68 -11.84 -4.32
CA PRO A 529 30.71 -13.02 -3.46
C PRO A 529 29.79 -14.13 -3.96
N ASN A 530 30.14 -15.39 -3.67
CA ASN A 530 29.40 -16.56 -4.14
C ASN A 530 28.01 -16.72 -3.52
N SER A 531 27.63 -15.93 -2.52
CA SER A 531 26.27 -15.89 -1.97
C SER A 531 25.33 -14.93 -2.71
N LEU A 532 25.85 -14.10 -3.62
CA LEU A 532 25.07 -13.04 -4.27
C LEU A 532 23.96 -13.60 -5.16
N THR A 533 22.71 -13.30 -4.83
CA THR A 533 21.53 -13.79 -5.55
C THR A 533 20.88 -12.73 -6.43
N THR A 534 21.00 -11.46 -6.05
CA THR A 534 20.42 -10.32 -6.73
C THR A 534 21.49 -9.27 -6.96
N LEU A 535 21.70 -8.92 -8.24
CA LEU A 535 22.64 -7.89 -8.65
C LEU A 535 21.95 -6.87 -9.56
N THR A 536 22.04 -5.60 -9.20
CA THR A 536 21.55 -4.49 -10.00
C THR A 536 22.68 -3.51 -10.27
N PHE A 537 22.99 -3.29 -11.55
CA PHE A 537 23.93 -2.27 -11.99
C PHE A 537 23.26 -0.90 -12.15
N GLY A 538 24.08 0.15 -11.96
CA GLY A 538 23.71 1.54 -12.18
C GLY A 538 23.28 1.84 -13.60
N ALA A 539 22.45 2.88 -13.79
CA ALA A 539 21.90 3.25 -15.09
C ALA A 539 22.96 3.44 -16.19
N VAL A 540 24.10 4.04 -15.86
CA VAL A 540 25.15 4.36 -16.84
C VAL A 540 26.20 3.25 -17.00
N PHE A 541 26.07 2.14 -16.25
CA PHE A 541 27.01 1.02 -16.32
C PHE A 541 27.09 0.47 -17.74
N ASN A 542 28.27 0.55 -18.35
CA ASN A 542 28.53 0.10 -19.71
C ASN A 542 29.94 -0.51 -19.87
N GLN A 543 30.42 -1.19 -18.83
CA GLN A 543 31.68 -1.92 -18.86
C GLN A 543 31.49 -3.36 -19.33
N VAL A 544 32.54 -3.93 -19.93
CA VAL A 544 32.55 -5.35 -20.30
C VAL A 544 32.50 -6.19 -19.02
N VAL A 545 31.70 -7.26 -19.03
CA VAL A 545 31.63 -8.26 -17.95
C VAL A 545 32.29 -9.55 -18.45
N PRO A 546 33.56 -9.83 -18.09
CA PRO A 546 34.22 -11.05 -18.54
C PRO A 546 33.57 -12.33 -17.97
N PRO A 547 33.66 -13.46 -18.68
CA PRO A 547 33.30 -14.78 -18.13
C PRO A 547 34.00 -15.04 -16.79
N GLY A 548 33.25 -15.60 -15.84
CA GLY A 548 33.73 -15.84 -14.47
C GLY A 548 33.62 -14.64 -13.51
N THR A 549 33.16 -13.48 -13.97
CA THR A 549 32.90 -12.32 -13.09
C THR A 549 31.64 -12.49 -12.25
N LEU A 550 30.56 -13.02 -12.85
CA LEU A 550 29.27 -13.22 -12.20
C LEU A 550 29.24 -14.58 -11.49
N PRO A 551 28.99 -14.64 -10.17
CA PRO A 551 28.92 -15.90 -9.44
C PRO A 551 27.70 -16.73 -9.84
N ASN A 552 27.85 -18.06 -9.76
CA ASN A 552 26.80 -19.03 -10.14
C ASN A 552 25.58 -19.04 -9.20
N SER A 553 25.51 -18.18 -8.20
CA SER A 553 24.36 -18.00 -7.31
C SER A 553 23.36 -16.93 -7.76
N ILE A 554 23.73 -16.05 -8.69
CA ILE A 554 22.85 -14.97 -9.14
C ILE A 554 21.62 -15.53 -9.84
N THR A 555 20.45 -15.23 -9.28
CA THR A 555 19.14 -15.57 -9.86
C THR A 555 18.49 -14.39 -10.56
N THR A 556 18.77 -13.16 -10.09
CA THR A 556 18.25 -11.93 -10.65
C THR A 556 19.38 -10.99 -11.02
N LEU A 557 19.50 -10.65 -12.30
CA LEU A 557 20.49 -9.71 -12.82
C LEU A 557 19.78 -8.59 -13.58
N THR A 558 20.07 -7.35 -13.18
CA THR A 558 19.57 -6.15 -13.86
C THR A 558 20.73 -5.28 -14.31
N PHE A 559 20.86 -5.09 -15.62
CA PHE A 559 21.77 -4.11 -16.19
C PHE A 559 21.13 -2.73 -16.26
N GLY A 560 21.98 -1.71 -16.19
CA GLY A 560 21.61 -0.30 -16.34
C GLY A 560 21.09 0.06 -17.72
N LEU A 561 20.45 1.21 -17.82
CA LEU A 561 19.85 1.73 -19.06
C LEU A 561 20.85 1.81 -20.22
N CYS A 562 22.09 2.21 -19.97
CA CYS A 562 23.12 2.45 -20.99
C CYS A 562 23.97 1.21 -21.33
N PHE A 563 23.74 0.06 -20.68
CA PHE A 563 24.52 -1.14 -20.92
C PHE A 563 24.34 -1.63 -22.36
N ASN A 564 25.42 -1.64 -23.13
CA ASN A 564 25.43 -2.04 -24.54
C ASN A 564 26.72 -2.78 -24.94
N GLN A 565 27.27 -3.57 -24.03
CA GLN A 565 28.43 -4.42 -24.28
C GLN A 565 28.03 -5.82 -24.73
N VAL A 566 28.88 -6.48 -25.53
CA VAL A 566 28.65 -7.87 -25.97
C VAL A 566 28.68 -8.79 -24.75
N VAL A 567 27.65 -9.62 -24.58
CA VAL A 567 27.59 -10.66 -23.55
C VAL A 567 28.09 -11.95 -24.16
N LEU A 568 29.29 -12.40 -23.77
CA LEU A 568 29.90 -13.61 -24.32
C LEU A 568 29.30 -14.88 -23.68
N PRO A 569 29.29 -16.04 -24.38
CA PRO A 569 28.96 -17.32 -23.78
C PRO A 569 29.79 -17.60 -22.51
N GLY A 570 29.12 -18.09 -21.46
CA GLY A 570 29.74 -18.29 -20.14
C GLY A 570 29.83 -17.05 -19.25
N THR A 571 29.37 -15.87 -19.71
CA THR A 571 29.27 -14.66 -18.87
C THR A 571 28.12 -14.75 -17.89
N LEU A 572 26.94 -15.16 -18.35
CA LEU A 572 25.74 -15.26 -17.51
C LEU A 572 25.74 -16.58 -16.71
N PRO A 573 25.43 -16.54 -15.40
CA PRO A 573 25.45 -17.73 -14.57
C PRO A 573 24.28 -18.67 -14.87
N ASN A 574 24.51 -19.97 -14.74
CA ASN A 574 23.52 -21.00 -15.07
C ASN A 574 22.27 -21.00 -14.17
N SER A 575 22.35 -20.38 -12.99
CA SER A 575 21.26 -20.23 -12.03
C SER A 575 20.29 -19.09 -12.35
N LEU A 576 20.66 -18.20 -13.27
CA LEU A 576 19.90 -16.99 -13.58
C LEU A 576 18.48 -17.32 -14.06
N THR A 577 17.48 -16.75 -13.39
CA THR A 577 16.06 -16.90 -13.72
C THR A 577 15.48 -15.61 -14.30
N THR A 578 15.96 -14.46 -13.85
CA THR A 578 15.51 -13.14 -14.29
C THR A 578 16.67 -12.31 -14.80
N LEU A 579 16.61 -11.92 -16.08
CA LEU A 579 17.56 -11.02 -16.71
C LEU A 579 16.83 -9.80 -17.25
N THR A 580 17.28 -8.61 -16.83
CA THR A 580 16.88 -7.35 -17.42
C THR A 580 18.07 -6.70 -18.11
N LEU A 581 17.96 -6.48 -19.42
CA LEU A 581 18.94 -5.74 -20.20
C LEU A 581 18.54 -4.27 -20.29
N GLY A 582 19.55 -3.42 -20.47
CA GLY A 582 19.41 -1.97 -20.55
C GLY A 582 18.54 -1.49 -21.70
N ARG A 583 18.11 -0.22 -21.62
CA ARG A 583 17.38 0.44 -22.71
C ARG A 583 18.20 0.47 -24.00
N ASP A 584 19.48 0.74 -23.90
CA ASP A 584 20.36 0.99 -25.04
C ASP A 584 21.05 -0.28 -25.55
N PHE A 585 20.75 -1.44 -24.94
CA PHE A 585 21.30 -2.73 -25.34
C PHE A 585 20.83 -3.12 -26.75
N ASN A 586 21.77 -3.21 -27.68
CA ASN A 586 21.52 -3.55 -29.08
C ASN A 586 22.68 -4.41 -29.66
N GLN A 587 23.27 -5.27 -28.84
CA GLN A 587 24.31 -6.20 -29.25
C GLN A 587 23.72 -7.55 -29.67
N LEU A 588 24.41 -8.24 -30.58
CA LEU A 588 24.10 -9.63 -30.90
C LEU A 588 24.25 -10.48 -29.63
N VAL A 589 23.32 -11.42 -29.45
CA VAL A 589 23.38 -12.42 -28.38
C VAL A 589 23.79 -13.74 -29.02
N PRO A 590 25.05 -14.20 -28.88
CA PRO A 590 25.48 -15.45 -29.51
C PRO A 590 24.78 -16.68 -28.92
N PRO A 591 24.66 -17.79 -29.68
CA PRO A 591 24.20 -19.07 -29.15
C PRO A 591 24.99 -19.51 -27.91
N GLY A 592 24.28 -20.05 -26.91
CA GLY A 592 24.88 -20.46 -25.63
C GLY A 592 25.13 -19.33 -24.64
N THR A 593 24.72 -18.09 -24.94
CA THR A 593 24.84 -16.95 -24.01
C THR A 593 23.77 -16.97 -22.91
N LEU A 594 22.52 -17.23 -23.28
CA LEU A 594 21.39 -17.24 -22.33
C LEU A 594 21.33 -18.58 -21.57
N PRO A 595 21.24 -18.56 -20.23
CA PRO A 595 21.22 -19.79 -19.44
C PRO A 595 19.87 -20.51 -19.52
N ASN A 596 19.91 -21.84 -19.42
CA ASN A 596 18.73 -22.70 -19.58
C ASN A 596 17.64 -22.51 -18.50
N ARG A 597 17.98 -21.92 -17.35
CA ARG A 597 17.04 -21.67 -16.24
C ARG A 597 16.32 -20.33 -16.35
N LEU A 598 16.64 -19.51 -17.36
CA LEU A 598 16.04 -18.19 -17.54
C LEU A 598 14.53 -18.30 -17.79
N THR A 599 13.73 -17.66 -16.95
CA THR A 599 12.26 -17.63 -17.03
C THR A 599 11.73 -16.25 -17.43
N THR A 600 12.49 -15.20 -17.15
CA THR A 600 12.14 -13.82 -17.46
C THR A 600 13.31 -13.14 -18.16
N LEU A 601 13.06 -12.63 -19.37
CA LEU A 601 13.99 -11.82 -20.13
C LEU A 601 13.30 -10.50 -20.48
N THR A 602 13.82 -9.40 -19.94
CA THR A 602 13.35 -8.05 -20.26
C THR A 602 14.31 -7.40 -21.26
N LEU A 603 13.77 -7.07 -22.43
CA LEU A 603 14.40 -6.27 -23.49
C LEU A 603 13.57 -5.00 -23.65
N ARG A 604 14.23 -3.90 -24.01
CA ARG A 604 13.58 -2.60 -24.22
C ARG A 604 13.65 -2.18 -25.70
N ASP A 605 12.96 -1.09 -26.02
CA ASP A 605 12.63 -0.67 -27.40
C ASP A 605 13.82 -0.48 -28.36
N ASN A 606 15.04 -0.23 -27.87
CA ASN A 606 16.20 -0.05 -28.77
C ASN A 606 16.85 -1.36 -29.22
N PHE A 607 16.45 -2.51 -28.67
CA PHE A 607 16.95 -3.80 -29.13
C PHE A 607 16.36 -4.16 -30.50
N LYS A 608 17.21 -4.18 -31.52
CA LYS A 608 16.84 -4.40 -32.93
C LYS A 608 17.56 -5.60 -33.56
N GLN A 609 18.37 -6.32 -32.80
CA GLN A 609 19.09 -7.49 -33.30
C GLN A 609 18.19 -8.72 -33.39
N GLU A 610 18.44 -9.57 -34.37
CA GLU A 610 17.81 -10.89 -34.44
C GLU A 610 18.54 -11.87 -33.51
N PHE A 611 17.79 -12.83 -32.95
CA PHE A 611 18.39 -13.94 -32.21
C PHE A 611 18.79 -15.06 -33.18
N PRO A 612 20.09 -15.42 -33.26
CA PRO A 612 20.52 -16.56 -34.08
C PRO A 612 19.85 -17.87 -33.62
N PRO A 613 19.66 -18.86 -34.51
CA PRO A 613 19.15 -20.18 -34.13
C PRO A 613 19.96 -20.80 -32.99
N GLY A 614 19.27 -21.35 -31.97
CA GLY A 614 19.91 -21.94 -30.79
C GLY A 614 20.32 -20.96 -29.68
N THR A 615 19.96 -19.67 -29.80
CA THR A 615 20.26 -18.65 -28.78
C THR A 615 19.26 -18.63 -27.63
N LEU A 616 17.99 -18.86 -27.93
CA LEU A 616 16.96 -18.92 -26.90
C LEU A 616 17.03 -20.26 -26.14
N PRO A 617 16.97 -20.25 -24.79
CA PRO A 617 16.81 -21.48 -24.03
C PRO A 617 15.48 -22.15 -24.43
N LYS A 618 15.41 -23.48 -24.40
CA LYS A 618 14.32 -24.30 -24.97
C LYS A 618 12.95 -24.07 -24.33
N ILE A 619 12.30 -22.93 -24.53
CA ILE A 619 10.99 -22.57 -23.97
C ILE A 619 10.40 -21.42 -24.82
N LEU A 620 9.19 -21.54 -25.42
CA LEU A 620 8.20 -20.45 -25.71
C LEU A 620 7.02 -20.86 -26.63
N PRO A 621 5.80 -20.33 -26.42
CA PRO A 621 4.80 -20.13 -27.46
C PRO A 621 4.71 -18.66 -27.92
N THR A 622 4.53 -18.48 -29.22
CA THR A 622 4.49 -17.23 -29.98
C THR A 622 3.08 -16.66 -30.06
N ASN A 623 2.87 -15.38 -29.76
CA ASN A 623 1.70 -14.58 -30.23
C ASN A 623 1.80 -13.06 -29.92
N ASN A 624 2.99 -12.46 -29.99
CA ASN A 624 3.16 -11.00 -29.95
C ASN A 624 3.73 -10.53 -31.31
N PRO A 625 3.12 -9.56 -32.02
CA PRO A 625 3.56 -9.14 -33.35
C PRO A 625 4.98 -8.56 -33.38
N THR A 626 5.43 -7.85 -32.33
CA THR A 626 6.83 -7.39 -32.19
C THR A 626 7.81 -8.56 -32.04
N PHE A 627 7.31 -9.70 -31.54
CA PHE A 627 8.05 -10.94 -31.35
C PHE A 627 8.25 -11.74 -32.65
N LYS A 628 7.48 -11.48 -33.71
CA LYS A 628 7.69 -12.16 -35.01
C LYS A 628 8.75 -11.50 -35.87
N GLN A 629 9.10 -10.24 -35.58
CA GLN A 629 10.06 -9.45 -36.35
C GLN A 629 11.51 -9.64 -35.86
N LEU A 630 11.70 -10.01 -34.59
CA LEU A 630 13.01 -10.24 -33.95
C LEU A 630 13.44 -11.72 -33.93
N PHE A 631 12.55 -12.65 -34.29
CA PHE A 631 12.76 -14.09 -34.14
C PHE A 631 12.23 -14.86 -35.39
N PRO A 632 13.10 -15.32 -36.31
CA PRO A 632 12.69 -16.15 -37.44
C PRO A 632 12.15 -17.53 -36.99
N PRO A 633 11.29 -18.20 -37.77
CA PRO A 633 10.62 -19.45 -37.37
C PRO A 633 11.56 -20.55 -36.86
N ASP A 634 12.74 -20.67 -37.45
CA ASP A 634 13.73 -21.71 -37.14
C ASP A 634 14.54 -21.45 -35.86
N SER A 635 14.36 -20.27 -35.24
CA SER A 635 15.00 -19.90 -33.97
C SER A 635 14.19 -20.32 -32.73
N LEU A 636 12.97 -20.84 -32.91
CA LEU A 636 11.99 -21.06 -31.85
C LEU A 636 11.89 -22.55 -31.43
N PRO A 637 12.08 -22.88 -30.14
CA PRO A 637 11.99 -24.26 -29.63
C PRO A 637 10.54 -24.71 -29.33
N ASN A 638 10.21 -25.98 -29.65
CA ASN A 638 8.90 -26.61 -29.39
C ASN A 638 8.79 -27.22 -27.97
N THR A 639 8.31 -26.49 -26.94
CA THR A 639 7.87 -27.06 -25.62
C THR A 639 7.06 -26.04 -24.79
N ASN A 640 6.26 -26.45 -23.77
CA ASN A 640 5.45 -25.52 -22.94
C ASN A 640 5.98 -25.30 -21.50
N LYS A 641 6.80 -24.25 -21.34
CA LYS A 641 6.78 -23.34 -20.19
C LYS A 641 6.68 -21.90 -20.73
N VAL A 642 6.35 -20.92 -19.89
CA VAL A 642 6.09 -19.53 -20.32
C VAL A 642 7.29 -18.66 -19.99
N LEU A 643 7.98 -18.14 -21.00
CA LEU A 643 8.88 -16.98 -20.85
C LEU A 643 8.01 -15.72 -20.94
N THR A 644 8.09 -14.84 -19.95
CA THR A 644 7.36 -13.56 -20.00
C THR A 644 8.29 -12.48 -20.55
N TYR A 645 7.97 -11.96 -21.73
CA TYR A 645 8.60 -10.76 -22.28
C TYR A 645 7.74 -9.56 -21.94
N LYS A 646 8.32 -8.57 -21.26
CA LYS A 646 7.67 -7.28 -21.06
C LYS A 646 8.44 -6.25 -21.88
N PHE A 647 7.83 -5.82 -22.98
CA PHE A 647 8.21 -4.57 -23.64
C PHE A 647 7.48 -3.44 -22.91
N PHE A 648 8.23 -2.50 -22.36
CA PHE A 648 7.69 -1.32 -21.70
C PHE A 648 8.03 -0.09 -22.55
N PRO A 649 7.03 0.68 -23.02
CA PRO A 649 7.31 2.03 -23.49
C PRO A 649 7.76 2.90 -22.31
N VAL A 650 8.68 3.82 -22.62
CA VAL A 650 9.36 4.80 -21.75
C VAL A 650 8.73 5.01 -20.36
N LEU A 651 9.45 4.60 -19.31
CA LEU A 651 9.25 5.07 -17.93
C LEU A 651 10.55 5.73 -17.46
N ASN A 652 10.41 6.86 -16.77
CA ASN A 652 11.52 7.61 -16.16
C ASN A 652 12.12 6.81 -15.00
N TYR A 653 13.44 6.93 -14.82
CA TYR A 653 14.22 6.22 -13.81
C TYR A 653 13.76 6.51 -12.37
N ASP A 654 13.12 7.67 -12.15
CA ASP A 654 12.62 8.13 -10.85
C ASP A 654 11.44 7.31 -10.28
N GLU A 655 10.76 6.46 -11.07
CA GLU A 655 9.66 5.61 -10.59
C GLU A 655 10.10 4.22 -10.12
N MET A 656 11.40 3.88 -10.19
CA MET A 656 11.93 2.53 -9.90
C MET A 656 12.89 2.43 -8.71
N MET A 657 13.12 3.53 -7.95
CA MET A 657 13.96 3.56 -6.75
C MET A 657 13.14 3.87 -5.50
#